data_AF-A0A2H0FXL9-F1
#
_entry.id   AF-A0A2H0FXL9-F1
#
_cell.length_a   1.000
_cell.length_b   1.000
_cell.length_c   1.000
_cell.angle_alpha   90.00
_cell.angle_beta   90.00
_cell.angle_gamma   90.00
#
_symmetry.space_group_name_H-M   'P 1'
#
loop_
_entity.id
_entity.type
_entity.pdbx_description
1 polymer ?
#
loop_
_entity_poly.entity_id
_entity_poly.type
_entity_poly.pdbx_seq_one_letter_code
_entity_poly.pdbx_strand_id
1 'polypeptide(L)'
;MRKIILITVLLFSSILAQETVQSFISIKNTGVQEFLQKYPEYDGRGTIIMILDTGIDFGVDGLTKTSTGEDKVLDVQDFTGQGDITIYEADTDEEDEKIYFVNEKMGFKVAGAEKISLKTSDGKYFIGLLEEKIWINSGSGVKDINNNGTKDDKFYFVAFNTNQNSEKYDVVFIDTDSDGDLSDETPIRNYKEKHNTVNLEGKNELPFFAIALNIFLNENRINFFFDDGSHGTHCAGIACGNSIGETALNGVAPGANLMGFKLGNNNFSGGATVTESMKNAYLYADKISKERKEPCIINMSFGVGSEIEGQADMEKFLEKLVKDNPYLYIATSNGNNGPGISTTGLPAASDAIFSTGAVLAQDVGNDLYGTVLDKDIILHFSSRGGEVAKPDVVAPGAATSTVPNFSKSDRFWGTSMASPYSAGVMSLILSAAKVEFPDVKIPSRFLYKVLRESAVPMAGYTKIDQGNGMIDTYKAFELLKKYIKSGELKNFETYTVKAFAPNMPNAEAPNMYIRNGAFLNGNENFSFTIERNNFIENKKFYRLYNIKSDSDWLVPITKQTRIRNDNSTTVSYKLDKSKMTKPGIYNGVIKGFRDKSDILEFEMMATVIIPFEFNATNRYSYTWKSESVEQGMHKRYFLEVPAGANSLRIKLNSESDSYTNLRMYLHNPEGEDVMFSYLSAEVQDDMSEKFYYNLEPGVYELVVLGQFTAKNKSFYDLTVEFKGITRTNENVICQKENTIEVVNYLNKVDTYKMNGDILGYQKEYSLLLDSVESYDYAFKFNKGEKAKQFALEILKTDFNKITDFALLIMDKDGKILSADGLSYNTGSISIYNTFKEDEVNLTFRLVPAFACGVGQIDVKIVETTLLNDKQEIKITDSGSKRVTLYPSLKKTLLLNYQLPEYKIPDGTNYYGKLYFNSLNDEKEIAKLPILIKK
;
A
#
# COMPACT_ATOMS: atom_id res chain seq x y z
N MET A 1 1.24 53.09 58.45
CA MET A 1 2.06 54.13 57.78
C MET A 1 2.13 53.76 56.29
N ARG A 2 1.81 54.71 55.40
CA ARG A 2 1.91 54.71 53.92
C ARG A 2 0.86 53.95 53.08
N LYS A 3 -0.01 54.78 52.47
CA LYS A 3 -0.71 54.61 51.17
C LYS A 3 0.29 54.44 50.01
N ILE A 4 -0.14 53.89 48.87
CA ILE A 4 -0.08 54.49 47.51
C ILE A 4 -0.53 53.45 46.46
N ILE A 5 -1.73 53.66 45.86
CA ILE A 5 -2.02 53.97 44.43
C ILE A 5 -1.98 52.75 43.49
N LEU A 6 -3.19 52.33 43.11
CA LEU A 6 -3.51 51.43 41.99
C LEU A 6 -3.47 52.27 40.70
N ILE A 7 -2.58 51.95 39.75
CA ILE A 7 -2.60 52.50 38.39
C ILE A 7 -3.10 51.39 37.46
N THR A 8 -4.30 51.59 36.92
CA THR A 8 -4.88 50.78 35.86
C THR A 8 -4.37 51.30 34.53
N VAL A 9 -3.49 50.57 33.84
CA VAL A 9 -3.14 50.82 32.43
C VAL A 9 -3.94 49.85 31.58
N LEU A 10 -4.97 50.36 30.91
CA LEU A 10 -5.65 49.73 29.79
C LEU A 10 -4.71 49.74 28.59
N LEU A 11 -4.10 48.60 28.26
CA LEU A 11 -3.48 48.35 26.97
C LEU A 11 -4.49 47.57 26.12
N PHE A 12 -5.13 48.28 25.19
CA PHE A 12 -5.83 47.68 24.05
C PHE A 12 -4.79 46.98 23.16
N SER A 13 -4.60 45.68 23.37
CA SER A 13 -4.03 44.82 22.32
C SER A 13 -5.15 44.48 21.36
N SER A 14 -5.13 45.09 20.18
CA SER A 14 -5.89 44.62 19.02
C SER A 14 -5.49 43.17 18.74
N ILE A 15 -6.34 42.24 19.15
CA ILE A 15 -6.29 40.86 18.68
C ILE A 15 -6.70 40.94 17.20
N LEU A 16 -5.72 40.99 16.31
CA LEU A 16 -5.92 40.45 14.98
C LEU A 16 -6.18 38.97 15.21
N ALA A 17 -7.45 38.56 15.17
CA ALA A 17 -7.80 37.17 15.01
C ALA A 17 -7.15 36.75 13.69
N GLN A 18 -6.02 36.05 13.80
CA GLN A 18 -5.54 35.28 12.68
C GLN A 18 -6.60 34.19 12.52
N GLU A 19 -7.51 34.38 11.57
CA GLU A 19 -8.32 33.29 11.04
C GLU A 19 -7.34 32.28 10.43
N THR A 20 -6.76 31.42 11.26
CA THR A 20 -6.09 30.22 10.78
C THR A 20 -7.21 29.30 10.30
N VAL A 21 -7.62 29.50 9.05
CA VAL A 21 -8.44 28.55 8.31
C VAL A 21 -7.65 27.25 8.27
N GLN A 22 -8.14 26.22 8.99
CA GLN A 22 -7.53 24.90 9.02
C GLN A 22 -7.38 24.36 7.59
N SER A 23 -6.17 23.94 7.20
CA SER A 23 -5.95 23.31 5.89
C SER A 23 -6.61 21.92 5.82
N PHE A 24 -7.64 21.80 4.99
CA PHE A 24 -8.30 20.53 4.64
C PHE A 24 -7.34 19.62 3.87
N ILE A 25 -7.01 20.04 2.65
CA ILE A 25 -5.95 19.50 1.81
C ILE A 25 -5.29 20.67 1.07
N SER A 26 -3.99 20.57 0.78
CA SER A 26 -3.32 21.65 0.05
C SER A 26 -3.78 21.68 -1.41
N ILE A 27 -4.50 22.73 -1.79
CA ILE A 27 -4.93 23.01 -3.18
C ILE A 27 -4.23 24.22 -3.80
N LYS A 28 -3.38 24.90 -3.03
CA LYS A 28 -2.66 26.09 -3.46
C LYS A 28 -1.43 25.73 -4.29
N ASN A 29 -0.61 24.80 -3.78
CA ASN A 29 0.73 24.53 -4.31
C ASN A 29 0.75 23.81 -5.67
N THR A 30 -0.42 23.38 -6.16
CA THR A 30 -0.61 22.61 -7.41
C THR A 30 -1.43 23.37 -8.46
N GLY A 31 -1.75 24.65 -8.21
CA GLY A 31 -2.56 25.48 -9.10
C GLY A 31 -4.06 25.13 -9.14
N VAL A 32 -4.56 24.20 -8.31
CA VAL A 32 -5.99 23.84 -8.25
C VAL A 32 -6.84 25.04 -7.83
N GLN A 33 -6.46 25.73 -6.75
CA GLN A 33 -7.21 26.90 -6.26
C GLN A 33 -7.26 28.01 -7.32
N GLU A 34 -6.13 28.34 -7.94
CA GLU A 34 -6.05 29.36 -8.98
C GLU A 34 -6.88 28.97 -10.21
N PHE A 35 -6.86 27.69 -10.58
CA PHE A 35 -7.64 27.16 -11.69
C PHE A 35 -9.15 27.30 -11.45
N LEU A 36 -9.65 26.91 -10.28
CA LEU A 36 -11.07 27.01 -9.92
C LEU A 36 -11.54 28.47 -9.78
N GLN A 37 -10.69 29.37 -9.26
CA GLN A 37 -11.00 30.80 -9.20
C GLN A 37 -11.12 31.42 -10.60
N LYS A 38 -10.26 31.00 -11.53
CA LYS A 38 -10.27 31.51 -12.92
C LYS A 38 -11.38 30.87 -13.76
N TYR A 39 -11.69 29.60 -13.51
CA TYR A 39 -12.67 28.82 -14.25
C TYR A 39 -13.66 28.10 -13.30
N PRO A 40 -14.61 28.85 -12.68
CA PRO A 40 -15.55 28.25 -11.71
C PRO A 40 -16.42 27.13 -12.29
N GLU A 41 -16.67 27.17 -13.60
CA GLU A 41 -17.48 26.18 -14.31
C GLU A 41 -16.70 24.90 -14.69
N TYR A 42 -15.39 24.86 -14.42
CA TYR A 42 -14.51 23.72 -14.73
C TYR A 42 -14.20 22.89 -13.47
N ASP A 43 -15.10 22.91 -12.50
CA ASP A 43 -14.98 22.33 -11.16
C ASP A 43 -15.15 20.79 -11.10
N GLY A 44 -15.07 20.12 -12.24
CA GLY A 44 -15.28 18.67 -12.36
C GLY A 44 -16.66 18.27 -12.86
N ARG A 45 -17.61 19.22 -13.00
CA ARG A 45 -18.95 18.94 -13.52
C ARG A 45 -18.91 18.23 -14.87
N GLY A 46 -19.81 17.25 -15.04
CA GLY A 46 -19.88 16.41 -16.23
C GLY A 46 -18.79 15.34 -16.33
N THR A 47 -18.14 14.98 -15.23
CA THR A 47 -17.22 13.84 -15.09
C THR A 47 -17.67 12.94 -13.94
N ILE A 48 -17.19 11.70 -13.92
CA ILE A 48 -17.48 10.72 -12.86
C ILE A 48 -16.15 10.23 -12.29
N ILE A 49 -15.98 10.32 -10.98
CA ILE A 49 -14.87 9.70 -10.25
C ILE A 49 -15.38 8.40 -9.62
N MET A 50 -14.64 7.30 -9.80
CA MET A 50 -14.92 5.99 -9.24
C MET A 50 -13.85 5.66 -8.20
N ILE A 51 -14.24 5.50 -6.94
CA ILE A 51 -13.33 5.19 -5.83
C ILE A 51 -13.35 3.69 -5.60
N LEU A 52 -12.22 3.04 -5.88
CA LEU A 52 -12.01 1.61 -5.67
C LEU A 52 -11.21 1.45 -4.36
N ASP A 53 -11.91 1.06 -3.30
CA ASP A 53 -11.39 1.14 -1.92
C ASP A 53 -12.19 0.25 -0.94
N THR A 54 -12.19 0.58 0.35
CA THR A 54 -12.89 -0.07 1.47
C THR A 54 -14.41 0.12 1.47
N GLY A 55 -14.94 0.92 0.54
CA GLY A 55 -16.32 1.42 0.50
C GLY A 55 -16.32 2.95 0.43
N ILE A 56 -17.50 3.57 0.33
CA ILE A 56 -17.68 5.00 0.62
C ILE A 56 -18.94 5.19 1.46
N ASP A 57 -18.91 6.11 2.42
CA ASP A 57 -20.09 6.57 3.11
C ASP A 57 -20.66 7.77 2.36
N PHE A 58 -21.82 7.58 1.76
CA PHE A 58 -22.50 8.58 0.94
C PHE A 58 -23.53 9.40 1.75
N GLY A 59 -23.68 9.12 3.04
CA GLY A 59 -24.54 9.86 3.96
C GLY A 59 -23.87 11.06 4.62
N VAL A 60 -22.54 11.19 4.52
CA VAL A 60 -21.77 12.24 5.20
C VAL A 60 -21.62 13.52 4.38
N ASP A 61 -21.38 14.62 5.09
CA ASP A 61 -21.04 15.92 4.51
C ASP A 61 -19.91 15.79 3.49
N GLY A 62 -20.01 16.54 2.38
CA GLY A 62 -19.10 16.42 1.25
C GLY A 62 -19.58 15.50 0.15
N LEU A 63 -20.29 14.42 0.50
CA LEU A 63 -20.59 13.32 -0.42
C LEU A 63 -22.06 13.22 -0.83
N THR A 64 -22.92 14.10 -0.31
CA THR A 64 -24.36 14.10 -0.64
C THR A 64 -24.68 14.82 -1.95
N LYS A 65 -24.12 16.02 -2.17
CA LYS A 65 -24.46 16.90 -3.31
C LYS A 65 -23.24 17.40 -4.07
N THR A 66 -23.35 17.50 -5.40
CA THR A 66 -22.37 18.19 -6.25
C THR A 66 -22.43 19.71 -6.03
N SER A 67 -21.44 20.45 -6.53
CA SER A 67 -21.48 21.92 -6.56
C SER A 67 -22.68 22.49 -7.34
N THR A 68 -23.32 21.70 -8.21
CA THR A 68 -24.52 22.04 -8.97
C THR A 68 -25.84 21.66 -8.25
N GLY A 69 -25.76 21.04 -7.07
CA GLY A 69 -26.93 20.63 -6.27
C GLY A 69 -27.54 19.28 -6.66
N GLU A 70 -26.92 18.55 -7.59
CA GLU A 70 -27.33 17.21 -7.99
C GLU A 70 -26.86 16.17 -6.97
N ASP A 71 -27.48 14.98 -6.95
CA ASP A 71 -26.97 13.86 -6.17
C ASP A 71 -25.54 13.52 -6.62
N LYS A 72 -24.62 13.51 -5.66
CA LYS A 72 -23.21 13.29 -5.97
C LYS A 72 -22.92 11.83 -6.28
N VAL A 73 -23.42 10.91 -5.46
CA VAL A 73 -23.16 9.47 -5.59
C VAL A 73 -24.21 8.83 -6.49
N LEU A 74 -23.75 8.27 -7.61
CA LEU A 74 -24.61 7.69 -8.65
C LEU A 74 -24.80 6.18 -8.50
N ASP A 75 -23.82 5.50 -7.92
CA ASP A 75 -23.80 4.04 -7.81
C ASP A 75 -22.78 3.60 -6.76
N VAL A 76 -23.07 2.51 -6.07
CA VAL A 76 -22.16 1.85 -5.13
C VAL A 76 -22.25 0.34 -5.27
N GLN A 77 -21.10 -0.34 -5.32
CA GLN A 77 -21.03 -1.79 -5.53
C GLN A 77 -20.00 -2.43 -4.62
N ASP A 78 -20.31 -3.60 -4.07
CA ASP A 78 -19.38 -4.41 -3.28
C ASP A 78 -18.94 -5.63 -4.07
N PHE A 79 -17.63 -5.72 -4.34
CA PHE A 79 -16.98 -6.81 -5.05
C PHE A 79 -16.31 -7.81 -4.12
N THR A 80 -16.44 -7.63 -2.81
CA THR A 80 -15.84 -8.49 -1.78
C THR A 80 -16.76 -9.58 -1.28
N GLY A 81 -18.07 -9.36 -1.43
CA GLY A 81 -19.11 -10.19 -0.84
C GLY A 81 -19.24 -10.03 0.68
N GLN A 82 -18.58 -9.04 1.32
CA GLN A 82 -18.72 -8.79 2.75
C GLN A 82 -20.18 -8.47 3.12
N GLY A 83 -20.88 -7.74 2.26
CA GLY A 83 -22.30 -7.40 2.42
C GLY A 83 -23.29 -8.40 1.82
N ASP A 84 -22.85 -9.54 1.31
CA ASP A 84 -23.71 -10.49 0.61
C ASP A 84 -24.56 -11.33 1.57
N ILE A 85 -25.88 -11.20 1.44
CA ILE A 85 -26.87 -12.00 2.17
C ILE A 85 -27.62 -12.89 1.19
N THR A 86 -27.60 -14.20 1.42
CA THR A 86 -28.42 -15.17 0.68
C THR A 86 -29.88 -15.03 1.09
N ILE A 87 -30.79 -15.04 0.11
CA ILE A 87 -32.23 -15.03 0.31
C ILE A 87 -32.87 -16.35 -0.11
N TYR A 88 -34.01 -16.68 0.48
CA TYR A 88 -34.69 -17.96 0.27
C TYR A 88 -36.14 -17.71 -0.09
N GLU A 89 -36.71 -18.49 -1.01
CA GLU A 89 -38.13 -18.40 -1.36
C GLU A 89 -38.99 -18.57 -0.09
N ALA A 90 -40.00 -17.71 0.06
CA ALA A 90 -40.85 -17.62 1.23
C ALA A 90 -42.31 -17.89 0.86
N ASP A 91 -42.96 -18.71 1.67
CA ASP A 91 -44.41 -18.90 1.64
C ASP A 91 -45.11 -17.87 2.54
N THR A 92 -46.41 -17.70 2.36
CA THR A 92 -47.25 -16.93 3.28
C THR A 92 -48.05 -17.85 4.18
N ASP A 93 -48.01 -17.64 5.49
CA ASP A 93 -48.76 -18.41 6.48
C ASP A 93 -49.58 -17.47 7.39
N GLU A 94 -50.77 -17.90 7.82
CA GLU A 94 -51.68 -17.09 8.65
C GLU A 94 -51.74 -17.67 10.08
N GLU A 95 -51.38 -16.86 11.07
CA GLU A 95 -51.44 -17.21 12.49
C GLU A 95 -51.94 -16.00 13.29
N ASP A 96 -52.90 -16.22 14.19
CA ASP A 96 -53.48 -15.18 15.06
C ASP A 96 -53.89 -13.87 14.32
N GLU A 97 -54.57 -14.02 13.17
CA GLU A 97 -55.04 -12.93 12.30
C GLU A 97 -53.92 -12.07 11.66
N LYS A 98 -52.65 -12.49 11.74
CA LYS A 98 -51.50 -11.90 11.04
C LYS A 98 -51.02 -12.82 9.91
N ILE A 99 -50.60 -12.24 8.78
CA ILE A 99 -49.97 -13.01 7.70
C ILE A 99 -48.45 -12.82 7.76
N TYR A 100 -47.73 -13.94 7.81
CA TYR A 100 -46.28 -14.00 7.90
C TYR A 100 -45.68 -14.42 6.57
N PHE A 101 -44.47 -13.93 6.29
CA PHE A 101 -43.56 -14.57 5.35
C PHE A 101 -42.74 -15.61 6.10
N VAL A 102 -42.72 -16.85 5.60
CA VAL A 102 -42.11 -17.99 6.28
C VAL A 102 -41.20 -18.78 5.35
N ASN A 103 -40.03 -19.16 5.86
CA ASN A 103 -39.22 -20.22 5.30
C ASN A 103 -38.88 -21.23 6.41
N GLU A 104 -39.57 -22.37 6.43
CA GLU A 104 -39.41 -23.39 7.47
C GLU A 104 -37.99 -23.98 7.52
N LYS A 105 -37.33 -24.13 6.36
CA LYS A 105 -36.01 -24.75 6.25
C LYS A 105 -34.93 -23.95 6.98
N MET A 106 -34.99 -22.63 6.86
CA MET A 106 -34.07 -21.72 7.54
C MET A 106 -34.60 -21.26 8.91
N GLY A 107 -35.87 -21.53 9.21
CA GLY A 107 -36.53 -21.04 10.41
C GLY A 107 -36.75 -19.53 10.39
N PHE A 108 -36.91 -18.94 9.21
CA PHE A 108 -37.16 -17.49 9.07
C PHE A 108 -38.66 -17.22 9.07
N LYS A 109 -39.07 -16.20 9.82
CA LYS A 109 -40.47 -15.79 9.95
C LYS A 109 -40.54 -14.30 10.29
N VAL A 110 -41.33 -13.54 9.54
CA VAL A 110 -41.59 -12.11 9.79
C VAL A 110 -43.02 -11.75 9.42
N ALA A 111 -43.69 -10.92 10.21
CA ALA A 111 -45.09 -10.55 10.03
C ALA A 111 -45.28 -9.42 9.00
N GLY A 112 -46.54 -9.10 8.68
CA GLY A 112 -46.91 -7.90 7.92
C GLY A 112 -47.18 -8.13 6.43
N ALA A 113 -47.24 -9.40 5.97
CA ALA A 113 -47.43 -9.73 4.57
C ALA A 113 -48.74 -9.18 3.98
N GLU A 114 -49.78 -9.01 4.80
CA GLU A 114 -51.05 -8.40 4.41
C GLU A 114 -50.97 -6.88 4.28
N LYS A 115 -50.12 -6.21 5.07
CA LYS A 115 -50.08 -4.74 5.20
C LYS A 115 -48.99 -4.03 4.41
N ILE A 116 -47.96 -4.74 3.93
CA ILE A 116 -46.95 -4.13 3.07
C ILE A 116 -47.58 -3.43 1.85
N SER A 117 -47.06 -2.24 1.54
CA SER A 117 -47.62 -1.31 0.56
C SER A 117 -47.54 -1.78 -0.90
N LEU A 118 -46.67 -2.75 -1.20
CA LEU A 118 -46.45 -3.33 -2.53
C LEU A 118 -46.66 -4.84 -2.48
N LYS A 119 -47.10 -5.42 -3.59
CA LYS A 119 -47.26 -6.87 -3.74
C LYS A 119 -46.41 -7.39 -4.91
N THR A 120 -46.06 -8.67 -4.83
CA THR A 120 -45.31 -9.36 -5.88
C THR A 120 -46.05 -9.37 -7.22
N SER A 121 -45.29 -9.30 -8.33
CA SER A 121 -45.83 -9.35 -9.69
C SER A 121 -45.94 -10.77 -10.26
N ASP A 122 -45.19 -11.72 -9.71
CA ASP A 122 -45.10 -13.10 -10.20
C ASP A 122 -45.48 -14.15 -9.14
N GLY A 123 -45.94 -13.71 -7.97
CA GLY A 123 -46.37 -14.59 -6.89
C GLY A 123 -45.24 -15.05 -5.97
N LYS A 124 -44.00 -14.60 -6.19
CA LYS A 124 -42.85 -15.04 -5.40
C LYS A 124 -42.40 -13.98 -4.41
N TYR A 125 -42.05 -14.44 -3.22
CA TYR A 125 -41.39 -13.68 -2.17
C TYR A 125 -40.10 -14.38 -1.77
N PHE A 126 -39.12 -13.61 -1.35
CA PHE A 126 -37.86 -14.12 -0.82
C PHE A 126 -37.60 -13.50 0.55
N ILE A 127 -37.27 -14.31 1.55
CA ILE A 127 -36.95 -13.88 2.90
C ILE A 127 -35.45 -14.04 3.17
N GLY A 128 -34.88 -13.08 3.89
CA GLY A 128 -33.49 -13.08 4.34
C GLY A 128 -33.36 -12.51 5.75
N LEU A 129 -32.13 -12.59 6.27
CA LEU A 129 -31.79 -12.11 7.61
C LEU A 129 -30.43 -11.41 7.57
N LEU A 130 -30.40 -10.13 7.94
CA LEU A 130 -29.18 -9.39 8.19
C LEU A 130 -28.82 -9.52 9.67
N GLU A 131 -27.62 -10.01 9.96
CA GLU A 131 -27.12 -10.22 11.31
C GLU A 131 -25.90 -9.33 11.56
N GLU A 132 -25.83 -8.66 12.71
CA GLU A 132 -24.71 -7.78 13.05
C GLU A 132 -23.34 -8.48 13.09
N LYS A 133 -23.35 -9.81 13.18
CA LYS A 133 -22.14 -10.64 13.13
C LYS A 133 -21.27 -10.40 11.90
N ILE A 134 -21.81 -9.82 10.81
CA ILE A 134 -21.02 -9.49 9.63
C ILE A 134 -19.90 -8.48 9.92
N TRP A 135 -20.03 -7.67 10.98
CA TRP A 135 -19.02 -6.70 11.42
C TRP A 135 -18.20 -7.15 12.64
N ILE A 136 -18.34 -8.39 13.11
CA ILE A 136 -17.68 -8.86 14.35
C ILE A 136 -16.15 -8.69 14.35
N ASN A 137 -15.56 -8.79 13.16
CA ASN A 137 -14.13 -8.69 12.90
C ASN A 137 -13.73 -7.36 12.22
N SER A 138 -14.68 -6.43 12.03
CA SER A 138 -14.41 -5.14 11.40
C SER A 138 -13.42 -4.33 12.23
N GLY A 139 -12.39 -3.79 11.56
CA GLY A 139 -11.36 -2.96 12.18
C GLY A 139 -11.85 -1.62 12.72
N SER A 140 -13.02 -1.15 12.27
CA SER A 140 -13.65 0.10 12.72
C SER A 140 -14.04 0.09 14.21
N GLY A 141 -14.32 -1.08 14.76
CA GLY A 141 -14.93 -1.24 16.08
C GLY A 141 -16.45 -1.06 16.10
N VAL A 142 -17.09 -0.79 14.95
CA VAL A 142 -18.55 -0.80 14.80
C VAL A 142 -19.00 -2.25 14.80
N LYS A 143 -19.61 -2.68 15.90
CA LYS A 143 -20.09 -4.07 16.11
C LYS A 143 -21.56 -4.14 16.55
N ASP A 144 -22.12 -2.97 16.82
CA ASP A 144 -23.48 -2.68 17.23
C ASP A 144 -23.88 -1.58 16.26
N ILE A 145 -24.58 -1.91 15.18
CA ILE A 145 -24.75 -1.02 14.02
C ILE A 145 -25.84 0.03 14.25
N ASN A 146 -26.80 -0.27 15.11
CA ASN A 146 -27.88 0.62 15.52
C ASN A 146 -27.65 1.27 16.90
N ASN A 147 -26.53 0.96 17.55
CA ASN A 147 -26.11 1.51 18.83
C ASN A 147 -27.14 1.29 19.96
N ASN A 148 -27.82 0.14 19.95
CA ASN A 148 -28.83 -0.18 20.97
C ASN A 148 -28.19 -0.78 22.25
N GLY A 149 -26.93 -1.23 22.19
CA GLY A 149 -26.15 -1.86 23.25
C GLY A 149 -25.95 -3.36 23.10
N THR A 150 -26.53 -4.00 22.07
CA THR A 150 -26.35 -5.41 21.70
C THR A 150 -25.49 -5.54 20.44
N LYS A 151 -25.07 -6.77 20.09
CA LYS A 151 -24.12 -7.05 18.97
C LYS A 151 -24.53 -8.29 18.17
N ASP A 152 -25.77 -8.69 18.36
CA ASP A 152 -26.37 -9.93 17.89
C ASP A 152 -27.77 -9.69 17.35
N ASP A 153 -28.08 -8.43 17.00
CA ASP A 153 -29.36 -8.05 16.42
C ASP A 153 -29.57 -8.69 15.04
N LYS A 154 -30.85 -8.85 14.71
CA LYS A 154 -31.36 -9.66 13.62
C LYS A 154 -32.46 -8.89 12.89
N PHE A 155 -32.15 -8.38 11.72
CA PHE A 155 -33.08 -7.62 10.89
C PHE A 155 -33.61 -8.54 9.79
N TYR A 156 -34.85 -8.99 9.94
CA TYR A 156 -35.51 -9.77 8.90
C TYR A 156 -35.84 -8.88 7.71
N PHE A 157 -35.83 -9.43 6.51
CA PHE A 157 -36.25 -8.67 5.34
C PHE A 157 -36.89 -9.57 4.29
N VAL A 158 -37.77 -8.97 3.50
CA VAL A 158 -38.49 -9.64 2.41
C VAL A 158 -38.29 -8.87 1.12
N ALA A 159 -37.85 -9.58 0.09
CA ALA A 159 -37.57 -9.04 -1.22
C ALA A 159 -38.42 -9.73 -2.29
N PHE A 160 -38.86 -8.96 -3.27
CA PHE A 160 -39.66 -9.46 -4.38
C PHE A 160 -39.65 -8.48 -5.54
N ASN A 161 -40.03 -8.98 -6.71
CA ASN A 161 -40.28 -8.11 -7.85
C ASN A 161 -41.73 -7.61 -7.82
N THR A 162 -41.93 -6.32 -8.05
CA THR A 162 -43.26 -5.71 -8.15
C THR A 162 -43.49 -5.06 -9.52
N ASN A 163 -44.76 -4.82 -9.85
CA ASN A 163 -45.16 -4.09 -11.04
C ASN A 163 -46.15 -3.00 -10.63
N GLN A 164 -45.70 -1.75 -10.69
CA GLN A 164 -46.52 -0.59 -10.36
C GLN A 164 -46.40 0.44 -11.48
N ASN A 165 -47.52 1.02 -11.91
CA ASN A 165 -47.55 2.04 -12.97
C ASN A 165 -46.87 1.61 -14.28
N SER A 166 -46.94 0.31 -14.63
CA SER A 166 -46.28 -0.30 -15.81
C SER A 166 -44.74 -0.37 -15.73
N GLU A 167 -44.15 -0.13 -14.56
CA GLU A 167 -42.73 -0.32 -14.28
C GLU A 167 -42.55 -1.58 -13.44
N LYS A 168 -41.71 -2.50 -13.92
CA LYS A 168 -41.31 -3.71 -13.20
C LYS A 168 -39.97 -3.44 -12.51
N TYR A 169 -39.89 -3.59 -11.19
CA TYR A 169 -38.68 -3.33 -10.40
C TYR A 169 -38.62 -4.20 -9.14
N ASP A 170 -37.43 -4.35 -8.58
CA ASP A 170 -37.20 -5.14 -7.38
C ASP A 170 -37.24 -4.25 -6.14
N VAL A 171 -37.82 -4.77 -5.05
CA VAL A 171 -37.96 -4.07 -3.76
C VAL A 171 -37.58 -4.96 -2.60
N VAL A 172 -37.17 -4.34 -1.50
CA VAL A 172 -36.93 -4.97 -0.20
C VAL A 172 -37.66 -4.19 0.88
N PHE A 173 -38.35 -4.90 1.77
CA PHE A 173 -38.83 -4.38 3.05
C PHE A 173 -37.94 -4.99 4.14
N ILE A 174 -37.38 -4.16 5.01
CA ILE A 174 -36.48 -4.57 6.09
C ILE A 174 -37.17 -4.21 7.39
N ASP A 175 -37.21 -5.13 8.34
CA ASP A 175 -37.62 -4.93 9.73
C ASP A 175 -36.54 -4.09 10.41
N THR A 176 -36.65 -2.76 10.33
CA THR A 176 -35.60 -1.80 10.71
C THR A 176 -35.56 -1.53 12.21
N ASP A 177 -36.68 -1.72 12.91
CA ASP A 177 -36.80 -1.57 14.36
C ASP A 177 -36.70 -2.91 15.13
N SER A 178 -36.62 -4.03 14.39
CA SER A 178 -36.50 -5.39 14.92
C SER A 178 -37.70 -5.82 15.78
N ASP A 179 -38.89 -5.32 15.48
CA ASP A 179 -40.13 -5.73 16.15
C ASP A 179 -40.74 -7.03 15.58
N GLY A 180 -40.21 -7.50 14.45
CA GLY A 180 -40.63 -8.73 13.76
C GLY A 180 -41.82 -8.55 12.82
N ASP A 181 -42.17 -7.31 12.44
CA ASP A 181 -43.32 -6.96 11.61
C ASP A 181 -42.93 -5.95 10.52
N LEU A 182 -43.23 -6.24 9.25
CA LEU A 182 -42.90 -5.34 8.12
C LEU A 182 -44.01 -4.33 7.81
N SER A 183 -45.02 -4.20 8.67
CA SER A 183 -46.26 -3.46 8.35
C SER A 183 -46.08 -1.95 8.23
N ASP A 184 -45.15 -1.36 8.97
CA ASP A 184 -44.80 0.06 8.95
C ASP A 184 -43.57 0.38 8.10
N GLU A 185 -42.97 -0.65 7.51
CA GLU A 185 -41.75 -0.54 6.74
C GLU A 185 -41.95 0.00 5.33
N THR A 186 -40.93 0.71 4.85
CA THR A 186 -40.95 1.33 3.51
C THR A 186 -40.11 0.54 2.50
N PRO A 187 -40.55 0.44 1.24
CA PRO A 187 -39.81 -0.31 0.23
C PRO A 187 -38.51 0.39 -0.15
N ILE A 188 -37.41 -0.35 -0.08
CA ILE A 188 -36.09 0.08 -0.52
C ILE A 188 -35.80 -0.56 -1.89
N ARG A 189 -35.33 0.25 -2.84
CA ARG A 189 -34.95 -0.19 -4.19
C ARG A 189 -33.44 -0.26 -4.35
N ASN A 190 -33.00 -0.85 -5.46
CA ASN A 190 -31.59 -0.85 -5.84
C ASN A 190 -31.05 0.59 -5.83
N TYR A 191 -29.91 0.81 -5.16
CA TYR A 191 -29.37 2.15 -4.95
C TYR A 191 -29.17 2.89 -6.27
N LYS A 192 -28.64 2.21 -7.30
CA LYS A 192 -28.41 2.78 -8.63
C LYS A 192 -29.67 3.36 -9.30
N GLU A 193 -30.86 2.94 -8.87
CA GLU A 193 -32.14 3.39 -9.45
C GLU A 193 -32.80 4.54 -8.69
N LYS A 194 -32.68 4.57 -7.35
CA LYS A 194 -33.44 5.49 -6.48
C LYS A 194 -32.63 6.21 -5.41
N HIS A 195 -31.37 5.83 -5.20
CA HIS A 195 -30.49 6.37 -4.16
C HIS A 195 -31.09 6.27 -2.74
N ASN A 196 -31.87 5.21 -2.46
CA ASN A 196 -32.41 4.97 -1.12
C ASN A 196 -31.34 4.45 -0.16
N THR A 197 -31.41 4.87 1.10
CA THR A 197 -30.56 4.38 2.19
C THR A 197 -31.38 3.49 3.12
N VAL A 198 -30.73 2.49 3.74
CA VAL A 198 -31.30 1.76 4.86
C VAL A 198 -31.08 2.57 6.14
N ASN A 199 -32.13 2.77 6.93
CA ASN A 199 -32.05 3.45 8.23
C ASN A 199 -32.52 2.46 9.30
N LEU A 200 -31.59 1.92 10.08
CA LEU A 200 -31.91 1.01 11.18
C LEU A 200 -32.25 1.85 12.42
N GLU A 201 -33.32 1.50 13.14
CA GLU A 201 -33.72 2.26 14.32
C GLU A 201 -32.74 2.02 15.49
N GLY A 202 -32.34 3.12 16.14
CA GLY A 202 -31.32 3.14 17.18
C GLY A 202 -31.55 4.22 18.23
N LYS A 203 -30.62 4.37 19.19
CA LYS A 203 -30.73 5.39 20.25
C LYS A 203 -30.37 6.81 19.76
N ASN A 204 -31.26 7.49 19.03
CA ASN A 204 -31.19 8.93 18.70
C ASN A 204 -29.78 9.47 18.36
N GLU A 205 -28.99 8.72 17.61
CA GLU A 205 -27.65 9.09 17.15
C GLU A 205 -27.59 9.01 15.62
N LEU A 206 -26.65 9.75 15.02
CA LEU A 206 -26.38 9.62 13.59
C LEU A 206 -25.89 8.19 13.29
N PRO A 207 -26.28 7.59 12.15
CA PRO A 207 -25.81 6.26 11.79
C PRO A 207 -24.29 6.26 11.64
N PHE A 208 -23.63 5.16 12.01
CA PHE A 208 -22.18 5.03 11.89
C PHE A 208 -21.68 5.20 10.45
N PHE A 209 -22.46 4.70 9.49
CA PHE A 209 -22.30 4.87 8.06
C PHE A 209 -23.63 4.66 7.33
N ALA A 210 -23.78 5.21 6.13
CA ALA A 210 -24.92 4.89 5.27
C ALA A 210 -24.84 3.47 4.70
N ILE A 211 -26.00 2.81 4.56
CA ILE A 211 -26.14 1.49 3.96
C ILE A 211 -27.00 1.59 2.69
N ALA A 212 -26.55 0.97 1.60
CA ALA A 212 -27.25 0.90 0.32
C ALA A 212 -27.54 -0.56 -0.08
N LEU A 213 -28.56 -0.79 -0.91
CA LEU A 213 -28.90 -2.11 -1.42
C LEU A 213 -28.56 -2.29 -2.90
N ASN A 214 -27.90 -3.41 -3.21
CA ASN A 214 -27.80 -3.97 -4.55
C ASN A 214 -28.58 -5.29 -4.58
N ILE A 215 -29.67 -5.32 -5.33
CA ILE A 215 -30.65 -6.42 -5.32
C ILE A 215 -30.42 -7.34 -6.51
N PHE A 216 -30.21 -8.64 -6.25
CA PHE A 216 -29.98 -9.67 -7.26
C PHE A 216 -30.92 -10.87 -7.04
N LEU A 217 -32.24 -10.68 -7.23
CA LEU A 217 -33.23 -11.74 -7.00
C LEU A 217 -32.95 -13.01 -7.81
N ASN A 218 -32.47 -12.87 -9.05
CA ASN A 218 -32.13 -14.01 -9.91
C ASN A 218 -30.91 -14.82 -9.41
N GLU A 219 -30.09 -14.23 -8.55
CA GLU A 219 -28.95 -14.87 -7.90
C GLU A 219 -29.28 -15.34 -6.47
N ASN A 220 -30.54 -15.16 -6.03
CA ASN A 220 -30.96 -15.37 -4.64
C ASN A 220 -30.06 -14.63 -3.65
N ARG A 221 -29.73 -13.37 -3.95
CA ARG A 221 -28.80 -12.56 -3.15
C ARG A 221 -29.24 -11.09 -3.05
N ILE A 222 -28.99 -10.49 -1.90
CA ILE A 222 -29.00 -9.04 -1.70
C ILE A 222 -27.67 -8.64 -1.11
N ASN A 223 -27.06 -7.59 -1.66
CA ASN A 223 -25.83 -7.04 -1.15
C ASN A 223 -26.12 -5.71 -0.42
N PHE A 224 -25.68 -5.65 0.83
CA PHE A 224 -25.70 -4.47 1.68
C PHE A 224 -24.36 -3.76 1.55
N PHE A 225 -24.32 -2.67 0.80
CA PHE A 225 -23.11 -1.87 0.63
C PHE A 225 -22.94 -0.89 1.80
N PHE A 226 -21.72 -0.81 2.34
CA PHE A 226 -21.33 0.10 3.41
C PHE A 226 -19.81 0.38 3.38
N ASP A 227 -19.37 1.42 4.09
CA ASP A 227 -17.96 1.68 4.38
C ASP A 227 -17.67 1.55 5.87
N ASP A 228 -17.26 0.36 6.31
CA ASP A 228 -16.77 0.10 7.67
C ASP A 228 -15.23 0.20 7.76
N GLY A 229 -14.57 0.86 6.79
CA GLY A 229 -13.12 1.04 6.72
C GLY A 229 -12.67 2.50 6.77
N SER A 230 -13.55 3.47 6.47
CA SER A 230 -13.34 4.94 6.44
C SER A 230 -12.36 5.46 5.39
N HIS A 231 -11.43 4.64 4.92
CA HIS A 231 -10.36 5.02 4.00
C HIS A 231 -10.93 5.47 2.64
N GLY A 232 -11.92 4.75 2.10
CA GLY A 232 -12.50 5.11 0.81
C GLY A 232 -13.36 6.37 0.86
N THR A 233 -14.09 6.60 1.95
CA THR A 233 -14.76 7.88 2.21
C THR A 233 -13.79 9.06 2.24
N HIS A 234 -12.63 8.88 2.90
CA HIS A 234 -11.56 9.88 2.94
C HIS A 234 -11.04 10.21 1.55
N CYS A 235 -10.72 9.17 0.76
CA CYS A 235 -10.32 9.29 -0.64
C CYS A 235 -11.36 10.03 -1.50
N ALA A 236 -12.65 9.71 -1.34
CA ALA A 236 -13.75 10.35 -2.04
C ALA A 236 -13.86 11.85 -1.72
N GLY A 237 -13.73 12.21 -0.44
CA GLY A 237 -13.71 13.60 0.01
C GLY A 237 -12.55 14.41 -0.59
N ILE A 238 -11.36 13.82 -0.68
CA ILE A 238 -10.20 14.46 -1.33
C ILE A 238 -10.47 14.68 -2.82
N ALA A 239 -10.93 13.65 -3.53
CA ALA A 239 -11.12 13.72 -4.96
C ALA A 239 -12.19 14.74 -5.36
N CYS A 240 -13.35 14.70 -4.69
CA CYS A 240 -14.52 15.46 -5.13
C CYS A 240 -15.47 15.91 -4.01
N GLY A 241 -15.07 15.92 -2.74
CA GLY A 241 -15.94 16.41 -1.68
C GLY A 241 -16.43 17.85 -1.92
N ASN A 242 -17.68 18.15 -1.58
CA ASN A 242 -18.28 19.46 -1.78
C ASN A 242 -18.97 19.97 -0.51
N SER A 243 -18.61 21.17 -0.07
CA SER A 243 -19.19 21.82 1.12
C SER A 243 -19.11 20.96 2.37
N ILE A 244 -17.90 20.51 2.71
CA ILE A 244 -17.61 19.68 3.89
C ILE A 244 -17.59 20.53 5.15
N GLY A 245 -18.41 20.13 6.12
CA GLY A 245 -18.51 20.78 7.43
C GLY A 245 -18.99 22.23 7.35
N GLU A 246 -18.99 22.90 8.51
CA GLU A 246 -19.50 24.28 8.63
C GLU A 246 -18.67 25.31 7.84
N THR A 247 -17.39 25.00 7.57
CA THR A 247 -16.47 25.84 6.81
C THR A 247 -16.61 25.68 5.29
N ALA A 248 -17.51 24.79 4.83
CA ALA A 248 -17.80 24.51 3.42
C ALA A 248 -16.53 24.21 2.59
N LEU A 249 -15.66 23.35 3.13
CA LEU A 249 -14.42 22.95 2.48
C LEU A 249 -14.70 22.05 1.27
N ASN A 250 -13.83 22.10 0.27
CA ASN A 250 -13.98 21.31 -0.95
C ASN A 250 -12.76 20.40 -1.17
N GLY A 251 -13.02 19.23 -1.75
CA GLY A 251 -12.01 18.44 -2.43
C GLY A 251 -11.55 19.10 -3.73
N VAL A 252 -10.78 18.37 -4.53
CA VAL A 252 -10.18 18.90 -5.75
C VAL A 252 -11.23 19.22 -6.83
N ALA A 253 -12.19 18.32 -7.06
CA ALA A 253 -13.22 18.45 -8.11
C ALA A 253 -14.65 18.39 -7.52
N PRO A 254 -15.11 19.42 -6.81
CA PRO A 254 -16.39 19.40 -6.08
C PRO A 254 -17.63 19.23 -6.99
N GLY A 255 -17.53 19.55 -8.29
CA GLY A 255 -18.59 19.36 -9.27
C GLY A 255 -18.69 17.95 -9.85
N ALA A 256 -17.72 17.07 -9.59
CA ALA A 256 -17.74 15.70 -10.12
C ALA A 256 -18.81 14.84 -9.43
N ASN A 257 -19.43 13.95 -10.22
CA ASN A 257 -20.21 12.83 -9.68
C ASN A 257 -19.26 11.72 -9.20
N LEU A 258 -19.78 10.86 -8.34
CA LEU A 258 -19.03 9.85 -7.61
C LEU A 258 -19.68 8.46 -7.75
N MET A 259 -18.86 7.42 -7.77
CA MET A 259 -19.28 6.03 -7.55
C MET A 259 -18.31 5.35 -6.59
N GLY A 260 -18.81 4.47 -5.72
CA GLY A 260 -18.00 3.79 -4.71
C GLY A 260 -17.96 2.28 -4.92
N PHE A 261 -16.78 1.72 -5.10
CA PHE A 261 -16.57 0.29 -5.33
C PHE A 261 -15.74 -0.30 -4.20
N LYS A 262 -16.39 -1.12 -3.37
CA LYS A 262 -15.74 -1.84 -2.28
C LYS A 262 -15.00 -3.05 -2.83
N LEU A 263 -13.70 -3.12 -2.58
CA LEU A 263 -12.81 -4.23 -2.97
C LEU A 263 -12.05 -4.84 -1.81
N GLY A 264 -12.05 -4.18 -0.66
CA GLY A 264 -11.43 -4.64 0.57
C GLY A 264 -12.45 -5.19 1.58
N ASN A 265 -12.22 -6.41 2.08
CA ASN A 265 -13.05 -7.00 3.13
C ASN A 265 -12.50 -6.56 4.49
N ASN A 266 -13.23 -5.68 5.18
CA ASN A 266 -12.76 -5.03 6.41
C ASN A 266 -12.77 -5.96 7.63
N ASN A 267 -13.22 -7.21 7.49
CA ASN A 267 -12.97 -8.28 8.46
C ASN A 267 -11.55 -8.86 8.34
N PHE A 268 -10.80 -8.58 7.28
CA PHE A 268 -9.41 -9.01 7.11
C PHE A 268 -8.44 -7.88 7.49
N SER A 269 -7.17 -8.22 7.74
CA SER A 269 -6.14 -7.25 8.09
C SER A 269 -6.08 -6.12 7.07
N GLY A 270 -6.12 -4.87 7.52
CA GLY A 270 -6.04 -3.70 6.64
C GLY A 270 -7.17 -3.57 5.61
N GLY A 271 -8.25 -4.35 5.71
CA GLY A 271 -9.27 -4.41 4.68
C GLY A 271 -8.81 -5.17 3.43
N ALA A 272 -7.99 -6.22 3.57
CA ALA A 272 -7.42 -6.96 2.45
C ALA A 272 -8.43 -7.32 1.35
N THR A 273 -7.96 -7.33 0.10
CA THR A 273 -8.79 -7.72 -1.04
C THR A 273 -9.17 -9.20 -0.98
N VAL A 274 -10.14 -9.59 -1.81
CA VAL A 274 -10.47 -11.01 -2.06
C VAL A 274 -10.28 -11.36 -3.54
N THR A 275 -10.26 -12.65 -3.85
CA THR A 275 -10.08 -13.13 -5.23
C THR A 275 -10.99 -12.40 -6.21
N GLU A 276 -10.38 -11.88 -7.28
CA GLU A 276 -11.00 -11.12 -8.37
C GLU A 276 -11.74 -9.83 -7.98
N SER A 277 -11.86 -9.46 -6.70
CA SER A 277 -12.58 -8.23 -6.29
C SER A 277 -12.07 -6.97 -7.01
N MET A 278 -10.75 -6.78 -7.03
CA MET A 278 -10.10 -5.67 -7.73
C MET A 278 -10.35 -5.72 -9.25
N LYS A 279 -10.21 -6.89 -9.87
CA LYS A 279 -10.43 -7.09 -11.31
C LYS A 279 -11.90 -6.83 -11.69
N ASN A 280 -12.84 -7.32 -10.91
CA ASN A 280 -14.28 -7.18 -11.14
C ASN A 280 -14.71 -5.71 -11.00
N ALA A 281 -14.15 -4.97 -10.04
CA ALA A 281 -14.36 -3.53 -9.92
C ALA A 281 -13.88 -2.77 -11.17
N TYR A 282 -12.70 -3.11 -11.71
CA TYR A 282 -12.21 -2.52 -12.96
C TYR A 282 -13.08 -2.88 -14.17
N LEU A 283 -13.56 -4.13 -14.27
CA LEU A 283 -14.46 -4.55 -15.36
C LEU A 283 -15.82 -3.83 -15.27
N TYR A 284 -16.33 -3.62 -14.06
CA TYR A 284 -17.55 -2.84 -13.86
C TYR A 284 -17.34 -1.37 -14.24
N ALA A 285 -16.24 -0.75 -13.81
CA ALA A 285 -15.87 0.60 -14.20
C ALA A 285 -15.73 0.76 -15.73
N ASP A 286 -15.08 -0.20 -16.40
CA ASP A 286 -14.97 -0.24 -17.87
C ASP A 286 -16.35 -0.32 -18.54
N LYS A 287 -17.23 -1.20 -18.05
CA LYS A 287 -18.63 -1.29 -18.52
C LYS A 287 -19.34 0.06 -18.39
N ILE A 288 -19.30 0.69 -17.22
CA ILE A 288 -19.94 1.99 -16.99
C ILE A 288 -19.36 3.07 -17.92
N SER A 289 -18.04 3.09 -18.13
CA SER A 289 -17.40 4.07 -19.01
C SER A 289 -17.84 3.96 -20.48
N LYS A 290 -18.34 2.80 -20.90
CA LYS A 290 -18.89 2.55 -22.24
C LYS A 290 -20.37 2.93 -22.33
N GLU A 291 -21.10 2.80 -21.23
CA GLU A 291 -22.53 3.15 -21.12
C GLU A 291 -22.74 4.67 -20.92
N ARG A 292 -21.78 5.36 -20.32
CA ARG A 292 -21.82 6.79 -19.99
C ARG A 292 -21.08 7.63 -21.02
N LYS A 293 -21.49 8.89 -21.18
CA LYS A 293 -20.80 9.87 -22.06
C LYS A 293 -19.74 10.67 -21.31
N GLU A 294 -19.90 10.76 -20.01
CA GLU A 294 -19.03 11.42 -19.07
C GLU A 294 -17.69 10.67 -18.98
N PRO A 295 -16.55 11.38 -18.98
CA PRO A 295 -15.27 10.77 -18.65
C PRO A 295 -15.34 10.10 -17.27
N CYS A 296 -14.91 8.84 -17.20
CA CYS A 296 -14.88 8.05 -15.97
C CYS A 296 -13.44 7.91 -15.49
N ILE A 297 -13.14 8.47 -14.32
CA ILE A 297 -11.82 8.48 -13.70
C ILE A 297 -11.83 7.52 -12.51
N ILE A 298 -11.03 6.48 -12.58
CA ILE A 298 -10.81 5.53 -11.49
C ILE A 298 -9.72 6.06 -10.57
N ASN A 299 -9.97 6.06 -9.27
CA ASN A 299 -8.95 6.14 -8.23
C ASN A 299 -8.81 4.76 -7.58
N MET A 300 -7.59 4.20 -7.60
CA MET A 300 -7.23 2.98 -6.89
C MET A 300 -6.20 3.31 -5.81
N SER A 301 -6.60 3.20 -4.55
CA SER A 301 -5.73 3.50 -3.39
C SER A 301 -5.47 2.26 -2.55
N PHE A 302 -5.28 1.13 -3.22
CA PHE A 302 -5.09 -0.20 -2.66
C PHE A 302 -3.95 -0.93 -3.39
N GLY A 303 -3.19 -1.74 -2.65
CA GLY A 303 -2.10 -2.53 -3.20
C GLY A 303 -1.09 -2.99 -2.15
N VAL A 304 -0.27 -3.96 -2.53
CA VAL A 304 0.87 -4.48 -1.76
C VAL A 304 2.19 -4.25 -2.51
N GLY A 305 3.33 -4.64 -1.93
CA GLY A 305 4.62 -4.59 -2.62
C GLY A 305 4.61 -5.44 -3.90
N SER A 306 5.48 -5.12 -4.85
CA SER A 306 5.62 -5.87 -6.10
C SER A 306 6.95 -6.61 -6.12
N GLU A 307 6.91 -7.95 -6.16
CA GLU A 307 8.11 -8.79 -6.17
C GLU A 307 8.90 -8.72 -7.47
N ILE A 308 8.17 -8.52 -8.57
CA ILE A 308 8.75 -8.36 -9.90
C ILE A 308 7.97 -7.21 -10.54
N GLU A 309 8.46 -5.98 -10.32
CA GLU A 309 7.80 -4.73 -10.73
C GLU A 309 7.42 -4.77 -12.23
N GLY A 310 6.15 -4.53 -12.56
CA GLY A 310 5.64 -4.51 -13.93
C GLY A 310 5.35 -5.89 -14.53
N GLN A 311 5.37 -6.96 -13.73
CA GLN A 311 5.09 -8.34 -14.17
C GLN A 311 3.96 -9.04 -13.40
N ALA A 312 3.29 -8.36 -12.47
CA ALA A 312 2.17 -8.94 -11.73
C ALA A 312 0.97 -9.19 -12.67
N ASP A 313 0.14 -10.19 -12.35
CA ASP A 313 -1.01 -10.55 -13.20
C ASP A 313 -2.04 -9.43 -13.28
N MET A 314 -2.22 -8.67 -12.18
CA MET A 314 -3.08 -7.48 -12.17
C MET A 314 -2.55 -6.36 -13.09
N GLU A 315 -1.23 -6.18 -13.16
CA GLU A 315 -0.60 -5.16 -14.02
C GLU A 315 -0.79 -5.52 -15.50
N LYS A 316 -0.58 -6.80 -15.86
CA LYS A 316 -0.84 -7.33 -17.21
C LYS A 316 -2.31 -7.20 -17.60
N PHE A 317 -3.22 -7.46 -16.65
CA PHE A 317 -4.65 -7.25 -16.86
C PHE A 317 -4.95 -5.78 -17.17
N LEU A 318 -4.40 -4.84 -16.41
CA LEU A 318 -4.61 -3.40 -16.63
C LEU A 318 -4.01 -2.90 -17.95
N GLU A 319 -2.84 -3.40 -18.35
CA GLU A 319 -2.27 -3.11 -19.66
C GLU A 319 -3.20 -3.52 -20.79
N LYS A 320 -3.81 -4.71 -20.68
CA LYS A 320 -4.82 -5.16 -21.64
C LYS A 320 -6.09 -4.30 -21.58
N LEU A 321 -6.59 -4.01 -20.39
CA LEU A 321 -7.83 -3.25 -20.20
C LEU A 321 -7.73 -1.85 -20.80
N VAL A 322 -6.65 -1.11 -20.52
CA VAL A 322 -6.43 0.24 -21.06
C VAL A 322 -6.17 0.21 -22.57
N LYS A 323 -5.55 -0.85 -23.09
CA LYS A 323 -5.40 -1.04 -24.53
C LYS A 323 -6.75 -1.23 -25.22
N ASP A 324 -7.65 -2.02 -24.63
CA ASP A 324 -8.99 -2.29 -25.17
C ASP A 324 -9.93 -1.09 -24.99
N ASN A 325 -9.79 -0.34 -23.88
CA ASN A 325 -10.52 0.90 -23.63
C ASN A 325 -9.56 2.07 -23.32
N PRO A 326 -9.12 2.79 -24.36
CA PRO A 326 -8.17 3.89 -24.21
C PRO A 326 -8.72 5.15 -23.53
N TYR A 327 -10.01 5.16 -23.17
CA TYR A 327 -10.70 6.29 -22.56
C TYR A 327 -11.06 6.04 -21.09
N LEU A 328 -10.53 4.96 -20.51
CA LEU A 328 -10.56 4.71 -19.08
C LEU A 328 -9.35 5.39 -18.44
N TYR A 329 -9.59 6.32 -17.53
CA TYR A 329 -8.54 7.03 -16.78
C TYR A 329 -8.39 6.37 -15.42
N ILE A 330 -7.16 6.09 -15.00
CA ILE A 330 -6.83 5.32 -13.81
C ILE A 330 -5.67 6.02 -13.11
N ALA A 331 -5.99 6.63 -11.97
CA ALA A 331 -5.04 7.12 -10.98
C ALA A 331 -4.83 6.05 -9.91
N THR A 332 -3.58 5.83 -9.50
CA THR A 332 -3.22 4.83 -8.51
C THR A 332 -2.17 5.36 -7.53
N SER A 333 -2.25 4.94 -6.27
CA SER A 333 -1.24 5.23 -5.25
C SER A 333 0.06 4.46 -5.54
N ASN A 334 1.23 5.10 -5.47
CA ASN A 334 2.49 4.42 -5.81
C ASN A 334 2.95 3.36 -4.78
N GLY A 335 2.44 3.43 -3.55
CA GLY A 335 2.81 2.55 -2.44
C GLY A 335 3.41 3.32 -1.26
N ASN A 336 3.40 2.70 -0.08
CA ASN A 336 3.87 3.29 1.18
C ASN A 336 5.08 2.52 1.78
N ASN A 337 5.84 1.81 0.95
CA ASN A 337 6.94 0.93 1.37
C ASN A 337 8.33 1.58 1.23
N GLY A 338 8.39 2.89 0.99
CA GLY A 338 9.62 3.68 1.07
C GLY A 338 10.18 3.77 2.51
N PRO A 339 11.33 4.42 2.73
CA PRO A 339 12.02 5.34 1.81
C PRO A 339 12.94 4.68 0.77
N GLY A 340 13.15 3.37 0.85
CA GLY A 340 13.96 2.61 -0.09
C GLY A 340 13.49 2.67 -1.54
N ILE A 341 14.38 2.30 -2.46
CA ILE A 341 14.07 2.11 -3.89
C ILE A 341 13.70 0.65 -4.19
N SER A 342 13.12 0.40 -5.37
CA SER A 342 12.49 -0.90 -5.72
C SER A 342 11.34 -1.24 -4.77
N THR A 343 10.51 -0.24 -4.48
CA THR A 343 9.39 -0.33 -3.53
C THR A 343 8.04 0.02 -4.17
N THR A 344 7.97 0.19 -5.50
CA THR A 344 6.69 0.49 -6.16
C THR A 344 5.77 -0.71 -6.04
N GLY A 345 4.55 -0.47 -5.53
CA GLY A 345 3.58 -1.53 -5.31
C GLY A 345 2.87 -1.99 -6.58
N LEU A 346 2.22 -3.14 -6.51
CA LEU A 346 1.23 -3.55 -7.52
C LEU A 346 -0.14 -2.94 -7.16
N PRO A 347 -0.94 -2.48 -8.15
CA PRO A 347 -0.66 -2.50 -9.58
C PRO A 347 0.06 -1.24 -10.11
N ALA A 348 0.55 -0.36 -9.24
CA ALA A 348 1.14 0.93 -9.60
C ALA A 348 2.35 0.82 -10.54
N ALA A 349 3.06 -0.31 -10.54
CA ALA A 349 4.20 -0.52 -11.42
C ALA A 349 3.83 -0.64 -12.92
N SER A 350 2.54 -0.79 -13.27
CA SER A 350 2.09 -0.83 -14.67
C SER A 350 2.32 0.51 -15.40
N ASP A 351 2.91 0.44 -16.61
CA ASP A 351 3.09 1.61 -17.49
C ASP A 351 1.75 2.12 -18.09
N ALA A 352 0.69 1.31 -18.05
CA ALA A 352 -0.59 1.66 -18.63
C ALA A 352 -1.42 2.64 -17.76
N ILE A 353 -1.09 2.79 -16.48
CA ILE A 353 -1.83 3.59 -15.51
C ILE A 353 -0.99 4.74 -14.94
N PHE A 354 -1.64 5.67 -14.23
CA PHE A 354 -1.01 6.86 -13.68
C PHE A 354 -0.81 6.72 -12.16
N SER A 355 0.43 6.53 -11.74
CA SER A 355 0.84 6.34 -10.36
C SER A 355 1.27 7.67 -9.71
N THR A 356 0.86 7.89 -8.45
CA THR A 356 1.12 9.14 -7.72
C THR A 356 1.84 8.87 -6.41
N GLY A 357 2.99 9.53 -6.20
CA GLY A 357 3.69 9.57 -4.92
C GLY A 357 3.19 10.71 -4.00
N ALA A 358 3.56 10.68 -2.72
CA ALA A 358 2.94 11.54 -1.70
C ALA A 358 3.87 12.66 -1.21
N VAL A 359 3.32 13.87 -1.11
CA VAL A 359 3.98 15.07 -0.59
C VAL A 359 3.28 15.58 0.67
N LEU A 360 4.05 15.99 1.66
CA LEU A 360 3.60 16.84 2.74
C LEU A 360 3.83 18.30 2.33
N ALA A 361 2.72 19.00 2.08
CA ALA A 361 2.74 20.42 1.77
C ALA A 361 3.02 21.26 3.04
N GLN A 362 3.64 22.42 2.88
CA GLN A 362 4.04 23.30 4.00
C GLN A 362 2.85 23.72 4.87
N ASP A 363 1.74 24.11 4.25
CA ASP A 363 0.51 24.54 4.94
C ASP A 363 -0.10 23.39 5.78
N VAL A 364 -0.22 22.21 5.18
CA VAL A 364 -0.70 21.00 5.87
C VAL A 364 0.25 20.58 6.99
N GLY A 365 1.56 20.66 6.77
CA GLY A 365 2.58 20.37 7.79
C GLY A 365 2.42 21.28 9.01
N ASN A 366 2.19 22.57 8.79
CA ASN A 366 1.97 23.53 9.85
C ASN A 366 0.65 23.27 10.58
N ASP A 367 -0.45 23.20 9.83
CA ASP A 367 -1.80 23.21 10.40
C ASP A 367 -2.19 21.88 11.04
N LEU A 368 -1.82 20.74 10.42
CA LEU A 368 -2.21 19.42 10.89
C LEU A 368 -1.15 18.74 11.75
N TYR A 369 0.12 19.14 11.64
CA TYR A 369 1.23 18.48 12.32
C TYR A 369 2.09 19.43 13.17
N GLY A 370 1.68 20.70 13.32
CA GLY A 370 2.38 21.69 14.14
C GLY A 370 3.84 21.91 13.71
N THR A 371 4.13 21.67 12.43
CA THR A 371 5.48 21.60 11.88
C THR A 371 5.67 22.66 10.82
N VAL A 372 6.55 23.63 11.09
CA VAL A 372 6.96 24.62 10.08
C VAL A 372 7.98 23.97 9.17
N LEU A 373 7.66 23.87 7.88
CA LEU A 373 8.53 23.33 6.84
C LEU A 373 9.03 24.48 5.95
N ASP A 374 10.32 24.49 5.61
CA ASP A 374 10.90 25.48 4.69
C ASP A 374 10.47 25.28 3.23
N LYS A 375 10.04 24.05 2.89
CA LYS A 375 9.58 23.65 1.57
C LYS A 375 8.67 22.42 1.65
N ASP A 376 7.91 22.18 0.60
CA ASP A 376 7.20 20.91 0.43
C ASP A 376 8.20 19.73 0.40
N ILE A 377 7.86 18.63 1.05
CA ILE A 377 8.70 17.44 1.15
C ILE A 377 7.95 16.19 0.68
N ILE A 378 8.65 15.27 0.02
CA ILE A 378 8.08 13.96 -0.28
C ILE A 378 8.00 13.18 1.03
N LEU A 379 6.82 12.64 1.35
CA LEU A 379 6.64 11.81 2.53
C LEU A 379 7.56 10.61 2.43
N HIS A 380 8.35 10.37 3.48
CA HIS A 380 9.43 9.39 3.47
C HIS A 380 9.00 8.00 3.00
N PHE A 381 7.82 7.53 3.44
CA PHE A 381 7.27 6.24 3.07
C PHE A 381 6.80 6.13 1.61
N SER A 382 6.67 7.23 0.86
CA SER A 382 6.22 7.18 -0.54
C SER A 382 7.16 6.28 -1.33
N SER A 383 6.62 5.19 -1.88
CA SER A 383 7.37 4.20 -2.65
C SER A 383 8.05 4.80 -3.87
N ARG A 384 9.16 4.18 -4.27
CA ARG A 384 10.03 4.60 -5.38
C ARG A 384 10.35 3.40 -6.25
N GLY A 385 10.29 3.54 -7.56
CA GLY A 385 10.64 2.47 -8.48
C GLY A 385 12.15 2.18 -8.50
N GLY A 386 12.57 1.56 -9.58
CA GLY A 386 13.95 1.28 -9.94
C GLY A 386 13.91 0.62 -11.31
N GLU A 387 13.39 -0.60 -11.30
CA GLU A 387 13.05 -1.42 -12.45
C GLU A 387 11.95 -0.77 -13.31
N VAL A 388 10.99 -0.08 -12.67
CA VAL A 388 9.97 0.74 -13.36
C VAL A 388 10.12 2.24 -13.12
N ALA A 389 9.62 3.06 -14.05
CA ALA A 389 9.74 4.53 -14.02
C ALA A 389 8.60 5.18 -13.24
N LYS A 390 8.45 4.77 -11.98
CA LYS A 390 7.36 5.21 -11.10
C LYS A 390 7.92 5.85 -9.81
N PRO A 391 7.18 6.81 -9.19
CA PRO A 391 5.85 7.30 -9.58
C PRO A 391 5.88 8.13 -10.88
N ASP A 392 4.73 8.39 -11.50
CA ASP A 392 4.64 9.30 -12.66
C ASP A 392 4.83 10.76 -12.24
N VAL A 393 4.19 11.13 -11.12
CA VAL A 393 4.24 12.45 -10.47
C VAL A 393 4.11 12.28 -8.96
N VAL A 394 4.27 13.38 -8.22
CA VAL A 394 3.87 13.48 -6.82
C VAL A 394 2.74 14.49 -6.63
N ALA A 395 1.94 14.30 -5.59
CA ALA A 395 0.84 15.19 -5.22
C ALA A 395 0.71 15.28 -3.69
N PRO A 396 -0.02 16.28 -3.15
CA PRO A 396 -0.34 16.34 -1.72
C PRO A 396 -0.95 15.02 -1.23
N GLY A 397 -0.32 14.40 -0.24
CA GLY A 397 -0.68 13.08 0.28
C GLY A 397 -0.90 13.06 1.79
N ALA A 398 -1.14 14.22 2.40
CA ALA A 398 -1.58 14.35 3.78
C ALA A 398 -2.74 15.36 3.81
N ALA A 399 -3.81 15.03 4.52
CA ALA A 399 -5.03 15.83 4.54
C ALA A 399 -5.93 15.49 5.74
N THR A 400 -6.78 16.44 6.12
CA THR A 400 -8.09 16.14 6.72
C THR A 400 -9.11 15.94 5.60
N SER A 401 -10.01 14.97 5.73
CA SER A 401 -11.07 14.72 4.75
C SER A 401 -12.38 14.31 5.40
N THR A 402 -13.44 14.17 4.62
CA THR A 402 -14.69 13.56 5.10
C THR A 402 -14.46 12.09 5.47
N VAL A 403 -15.08 11.63 6.54
CA VAL A 403 -14.97 10.26 7.07
C VAL A 403 -16.33 9.83 7.62
N PRO A 404 -16.62 8.52 7.71
CA PRO A 404 -17.85 8.04 8.34
C PRO A 404 -17.92 8.44 9.82
N ASN A 405 -19.13 8.48 10.38
CA ASN A 405 -19.38 8.96 11.74
C ASN A 405 -18.71 8.12 12.84
N PHE A 406 -18.39 6.84 12.58
CA PHE A 406 -17.64 6.02 13.54
C PHE A 406 -16.15 6.40 13.62
N SER A 407 -15.62 7.10 12.62
CA SER A 407 -14.18 7.37 12.55
C SER A 407 -13.76 8.32 13.66
N LYS A 408 -12.67 7.96 14.34
CA LYS A 408 -12.10 8.77 15.44
C LYS A 408 -11.17 9.87 14.97
N SER A 409 -10.81 9.89 13.68
CA SER A 409 -9.86 10.84 13.10
C SER A 409 -10.16 11.04 11.62
N ASP A 410 -10.12 12.30 11.20
CA ASP A 410 -10.24 12.74 9.81
C ASP A 410 -8.87 13.03 9.16
N ARG A 411 -7.78 13.07 9.94
CA ARG A 411 -6.42 13.32 9.47
C ARG A 411 -5.72 12.04 9.00
N PHE A 412 -5.60 11.84 7.70
CA PHE A 412 -4.84 10.73 7.09
C PHE A 412 -3.64 11.22 6.26
N TRP A 413 -2.72 10.30 5.99
CA TRP A 413 -1.59 10.49 5.10
C TRP A 413 -1.23 9.18 4.38
N GLY A 414 -0.70 9.29 3.17
CA GLY A 414 -0.43 8.14 2.33
C GLY A 414 -0.34 8.51 0.86
N THR A 415 0.28 7.66 0.03
CA THR A 415 0.05 7.74 -1.42
C THR A 415 -1.42 7.52 -1.77
N SER A 416 -2.17 6.87 -0.88
CA SER A 416 -3.62 6.73 -0.94
C SER A 416 -4.39 8.05 -0.88
N MET A 417 -3.81 9.11 -0.30
CA MET A 417 -4.40 10.46 -0.33
C MET A 417 -3.93 11.26 -1.56
N ALA A 418 -2.73 10.96 -2.07
CA ALA A 418 -2.17 11.61 -3.25
C ALA A 418 -2.83 11.13 -4.56
N SER A 419 -3.20 9.85 -4.65
CA SER A 419 -3.90 9.29 -5.80
C SER A 419 -5.28 9.94 -6.08
N PRO A 420 -6.21 10.06 -5.11
CA PRO A 420 -7.50 10.72 -5.34
C PRO A 420 -7.33 12.20 -5.65
N TYR A 421 -6.27 12.84 -5.16
CA TYR A 421 -5.90 14.19 -5.57
C TYR A 421 -5.65 14.27 -7.08
N SER A 422 -4.79 13.38 -7.60
CA SER A 422 -4.52 13.28 -9.04
C SER A 422 -5.79 12.95 -9.84
N ALA A 423 -6.67 12.09 -9.32
CA ALA A 423 -7.96 11.79 -9.94
C ALA A 423 -8.85 13.03 -10.03
N GLY A 424 -8.88 13.85 -8.98
CA GLY A 424 -9.55 15.16 -8.99
C GLY A 424 -8.95 16.12 -10.02
N VAL A 425 -7.62 16.21 -10.12
CA VAL A 425 -6.96 17.04 -11.14
C VAL A 425 -7.32 16.58 -12.56
N MET A 426 -7.34 15.26 -12.81
CA MET A 426 -7.83 14.71 -14.09
C MET A 426 -9.27 15.13 -14.36
N SER A 427 -10.16 15.06 -13.37
CA SER A 427 -11.56 15.48 -13.48
C SER A 427 -11.69 16.97 -13.86
N LEU A 428 -10.94 17.87 -13.21
CA LEU A 428 -10.93 19.30 -13.55
C LEU A 428 -10.53 19.54 -15.01
N ILE A 429 -9.43 18.92 -15.44
CA ILE A 429 -8.90 19.09 -16.81
C ILE A 429 -9.88 18.52 -17.85
N LEU A 430 -10.50 17.38 -17.57
CA LEU A 430 -11.47 16.74 -18.46
C LEU A 430 -12.79 17.52 -18.51
N SER A 431 -13.25 18.06 -17.39
CA SER A 431 -14.42 18.96 -17.33
C SER A 431 -14.18 20.20 -18.20
N ALA A 432 -13.03 20.86 -18.04
CA ALA A 432 -12.62 21.99 -18.86
C ALA A 432 -12.52 21.65 -20.36
N ALA A 433 -11.95 20.49 -20.69
CA ALA A 433 -11.82 20.04 -22.07
C ALA A 433 -13.19 19.79 -22.74
N LYS A 434 -14.19 19.28 -22.01
CA LYS A 434 -15.55 19.12 -22.54
C LYS A 434 -16.18 20.46 -22.93
N VAL A 435 -15.87 21.53 -22.19
CA VAL A 435 -16.40 22.88 -22.47
C VAL A 435 -15.65 23.52 -23.63
N GLU A 436 -14.31 23.51 -23.62
CA GLU A 436 -13.51 24.19 -24.65
C GLU A 436 -13.39 23.40 -25.97
N PHE A 437 -13.49 22.07 -25.91
CA PHE A 437 -13.28 21.16 -27.04
C PHE A 437 -14.32 20.01 -27.04
N PRO A 438 -15.62 20.29 -27.14
CA PRO A 438 -16.69 19.29 -26.98
C PRO A 438 -16.62 18.11 -27.95
N ASP A 439 -16.03 18.30 -29.13
CA ASP A 439 -15.87 17.26 -30.16
C ASP A 439 -14.58 16.43 -30.01
N VAL A 440 -13.76 16.71 -28.99
CA VAL A 440 -12.46 16.08 -28.79
C VAL A 440 -12.52 15.12 -27.61
N LYS A 441 -12.44 13.81 -27.90
CA LYS A 441 -12.26 12.79 -26.87
C LYS A 441 -10.77 12.62 -26.57
N ILE A 442 -10.38 12.79 -25.31
CA ILE A 442 -8.98 12.70 -24.88
C ILE A 442 -8.69 11.26 -24.45
N PRO A 443 -7.68 10.59 -25.01
CA PRO A 443 -7.20 9.32 -24.48
C PRO A 443 -6.52 9.45 -23.12
N SER A 444 -6.65 8.43 -22.27
CA SER A 444 -6.05 8.44 -20.93
C SER A 444 -4.53 8.59 -20.97
N ARG A 445 -3.85 7.80 -21.82
CA ARG A 445 -2.38 7.91 -21.99
C ARG A 445 -1.91 9.26 -22.54
N PHE A 446 -2.77 9.98 -23.28
CA PHE A 446 -2.46 11.34 -23.72
C PHE A 446 -2.59 12.34 -22.56
N LEU A 447 -3.62 12.19 -21.72
CA LEU A 447 -3.76 13.00 -20.50
C LEU A 447 -2.57 12.76 -19.56
N TYR A 448 -2.13 11.52 -19.35
CA TYR A 448 -0.98 11.20 -18.51
C TYR A 448 0.31 11.83 -19.02
N LYS A 449 0.50 11.85 -20.35
CA LYS A 449 1.61 12.57 -20.98
C LYS A 449 1.58 14.06 -20.65
N VAL A 450 0.41 14.70 -20.79
CA VAL A 450 0.25 16.12 -20.46
C VAL A 450 0.57 16.37 -18.99
N LEU A 451 0.00 15.56 -18.08
CA LEU A 451 0.24 15.69 -16.64
C LEU A 451 1.73 15.58 -16.30
N ARG A 452 2.42 14.54 -16.81
CA ARG A 452 3.86 14.34 -16.63
C ARG A 452 4.70 15.49 -17.18
N GLU A 453 4.38 16.01 -18.37
CA GLU A 453 5.19 17.07 -18.97
C GLU A 453 4.93 18.46 -18.36
N SER A 454 3.77 18.65 -17.74
CA SER A 454 3.41 19.89 -17.06
C SER A 454 3.84 19.96 -15.59
N ALA A 455 4.19 18.82 -14.99
CA ALA A 455 4.60 18.71 -13.60
C ALA A 455 5.87 19.53 -13.29
N VAL A 456 5.98 19.96 -12.04
CA VAL A 456 7.03 20.88 -11.57
C VAL A 456 8.06 20.12 -10.74
N PRO A 457 9.32 20.01 -11.19
CA PRO A 457 10.37 19.35 -10.43
C PRO A 457 10.60 20.01 -9.05
N MET A 458 10.61 19.18 -8.02
CA MET A 458 10.94 19.54 -6.64
C MET A 458 12.46 19.47 -6.41
N ALA A 459 13.00 20.50 -5.78
CA ALA A 459 14.44 20.62 -5.54
C ALA A 459 14.95 19.64 -4.46
N GLY A 460 16.02 18.92 -4.79
CA GLY A 460 16.67 17.96 -3.90
C GLY A 460 16.16 16.51 -4.06
N TYR A 461 15.35 16.25 -5.09
CA TYR A 461 14.83 14.92 -5.42
C TYR A 461 15.25 14.52 -6.84
N THR A 462 15.52 13.24 -7.03
CA THR A 462 15.81 12.65 -8.36
C THR A 462 14.52 12.21 -9.05
N LYS A 463 14.58 11.79 -10.32
CA LYS A 463 13.37 11.31 -11.03
C LYS A 463 12.78 10.07 -10.38
N ILE A 464 13.59 9.21 -9.76
CA ILE A 464 13.11 8.01 -9.04
C ILE A 464 12.27 8.37 -7.80
N ASP A 465 12.52 9.54 -7.20
CA ASP A 465 11.83 9.98 -5.99
C ASP A 465 10.47 10.60 -6.31
N GLN A 466 10.39 11.33 -7.43
CA GLN A 466 9.29 12.26 -7.69
C GLN A 466 8.59 12.07 -9.05
N GLY A 467 9.07 11.15 -9.87
CA GLY A 467 8.69 11.07 -11.27
C GLY A 467 9.02 12.38 -11.99
N ASN A 468 8.03 12.94 -12.66
CA ASN A 468 8.17 14.22 -13.34
C ASN A 468 8.00 15.45 -12.44
N GLY A 469 7.75 15.25 -11.14
CA GLY A 469 7.62 16.33 -10.15
C GLY A 469 6.20 16.48 -9.61
N MET A 470 5.95 17.59 -8.93
CA MET A 470 4.65 17.92 -8.34
C MET A 470 3.63 18.23 -9.42
N ILE A 471 2.43 17.65 -9.32
CA ILE A 471 1.34 17.87 -10.27
C ILE A 471 0.90 19.35 -10.28
N ASP A 472 0.64 19.90 -11.48
CA ASP A 472 0.25 21.31 -11.68
C ASP A 472 -0.94 21.39 -12.64
N THR A 473 -2.11 21.71 -12.10
CA THR A 473 -3.40 21.70 -12.81
C THR A 473 -3.44 22.75 -13.92
N TYR A 474 -2.98 23.96 -13.62
CA TYR A 474 -3.04 25.07 -14.55
C TYR A 474 -2.12 24.84 -15.75
N LYS A 475 -0.87 24.43 -15.50
CA LYS A 475 0.10 24.11 -16.58
C LYS A 475 -0.36 22.92 -17.40
N ALA A 476 -0.95 21.90 -16.77
CA ALA A 476 -1.50 20.75 -17.47
C ALA A 476 -2.59 21.17 -18.46
N PHE A 477 -3.54 22.01 -18.03
CA PHE A 477 -4.61 22.47 -18.91
C PHE A 477 -4.10 23.34 -20.06
N GLU A 478 -3.18 24.27 -19.82
CA GLU A 478 -2.58 25.08 -20.88
C GLU A 478 -1.78 24.24 -21.89
N LEU A 479 -1.06 23.21 -21.41
CA LEU A 479 -0.34 22.29 -22.28
C LEU A 479 -1.31 21.43 -23.11
N LEU A 480 -2.39 20.93 -22.51
CA LEU A 480 -3.45 20.21 -23.21
C LEU A 480 -4.04 21.05 -24.35
N LYS A 481 -4.41 22.31 -24.05
CA LYS A 481 -4.95 23.26 -25.03
C LYS A 481 -3.98 23.47 -26.19
N LYS A 482 -2.69 23.67 -25.87
CA LYS A 482 -1.64 23.84 -26.88
C LYS A 482 -1.58 22.62 -27.80
N TYR A 483 -1.56 21.42 -27.24
CA TYR A 483 -1.45 20.19 -28.01
C TYR A 483 -2.69 19.87 -28.86
N ILE A 484 -3.89 20.12 -28.35
CA ILE A 484 -5.12 19.96 -29.13
C ILE A 484 -5.10 20.93 -30.32
N LYS A 485 -4.78 22.21 -30.09
CA LYS A 485 -4.75 23.24 -31.14
C LYS A 485 -3.67 22.99 -32.20
N SER A 486 -2.53 22.41 -31.83
CA SER A 486 -1.48 22.02 -32.77
C SER A 486 -1.72 20.68 -33.45
N GLY A 487 -2.83 19.98 -33.15
CA GLY A 487 -3.19 18.70 -33.76
C GLY A 487 -2.36 17.52 -33.26
N GLU A 488 -1.67 17.65 -32.12
CA GLU A 488 -0.78 16.62 -31.58
C GLU A 488 -1.51 15.37 -31.12
N LEU A 489 -2.77 15.51 -30.70
CA LEU A 489 -3.60 14.36 -30.35
C LEU A 489 -3.73 13.36 -31.52
N LYS A 490 -3.82 13.85 -32.77
CA LYS A 490 -3.90 12.99 -33.97
C LYS A 490 -2.58 12.27 -34.29
N ASN A 491 -1.48 12.79 -33.76
CA ASN A 491 -0.13 12.26 -33.96
C ASN A 491 0.36 11.53 -32.69
N PHE A 492 -0.48 11.37 -31.68
CA PHE A 492 -0.08 10.74 -30.43
C PHE A 492 0.18 9.25 -30.62
N GLU A 493 1.28 8.78 -30.05
CA GLU A 493 1.69 7.39 -30.05
C GLU A 493 2.16 7.02 -28.64
N THR A 494 2.12 5.72 -28.34
CA THR A 494 2.69 5.19 -27.11
C THR A 494 3.79 4.21 -27.43
N TYR A 495 4.74 4.08 -26.50
CA TYR A 495 5.96 3.33 -26.69
C TYR A 495 6.19 2.45 -25.48
N THR A 496 6.67 1.24 -25.74
CA THR A 496 7.18 0.34 -24.71
C THR A 496 8.70 0.38 -24.78
N VAL A 497 9.33 0.53 -23.62
CA VAL A 497 10.79 0.54 -23.46
C VAL A 497 11.18 -0.75 -22.75
N LYS A 498 12.28 -1.35 -23.19
CA LYS A 498 12.95 -2.46 -22.50
C LYS A 498 14.43 -2.16 -22.39
N ALA A 499 15.02 -2.51 -21.27
CA ALA A 499 16.43 -2.27 -21.00
C ALA A 499 17.00 -3.33 -20.06
N PHE A 500 18.32 -3.29 -19.91
CA PHE A 500 19.06 -4.21 -19.06
C PHE A 500 18.79 -3.97 -17.56
N ALA A 501 18.33 -5.01 -16.86
CA ALA A 501 18.17 -5.04 -15.41
C ALA A 501 18.49 -6.46 -14.91
N PRO A 502 19.72 -6.72 -14.39
CA PRO A 502 20.21 -8.09 -14.18
C PRO A 502 19.48 -8.85 -13.07
N ASN A 503 18.78 -8.16 -12.17
CA ASN A 503 17.98 -8.76 -11.10
C ASN A 503 16.54 -9.10 -11.53
N MET A 504 16.13 -8.72 -12.74
CA MET A 504 14.80 -9.00 -13.27
C MET A 504 14.79 -10.27 -14.14
N PRO A 505 13.63 -10.94 -14.32
CA PRO A 505 13.51 -12.07 -15.23
C PRO A 505 14.01 -11.72 -16.64
N ASN A 506 14.79 -12.63 -17.24
CA ASN A 506 15.47 -12.44 -18.53
C ASN A 506 16.48 -11.27 -18.57
N ALA A 507 16.85 -10.72 -17.41
CA ALA A 507 17.67 -9.52 -17.27
C ALA A 507 17.10 -8.28 -17.97
N GLU A 508 15.76 -8.17 -18.06
CA GLU A 508 15.06 -7.08 -18.73
C GLU A 508 14.01 -6.41 -17.84
N ALA A 509 13.93 -5.08 -17.92
CA ALA A 509 12.89 -4.27 -17.27
C ALA A 509 12.50 -3.06 -18.13
N PRO A 510 11.42 -2.33 -17.82
CA PRO A 510 11.07 -1.09 -18.50
C PRO A 510 12.16 0.00 -18.43
N ASN A 511 12.98 -0.01 -17.36
CA ASN A 511 14.14 0.85 -17.22
C ASN A 511 15.44 0.09 -17.17
N MET A 512 16.55 0.80 -17.41
CA MET A 512 17.85 0.25 -17.06
C MET A 512 18.07 0.41 -15.57
N TYR A 513 18.32 -0.70 -14.89
CA TYR A 513 18.53 -0.72 -13.45
C TYR A 513 19.72 -1.61 -13.09
N ILE A 514 20.69 -1.07 -12.36
CA ILE A 514 21.82 -1.84 -11.81
C ILE A 514 21.97 -1.47 -10.34
N ARG A 515 21.51 -2.37 -9.45
CA ARG A 515 21.62 -2.20 -8.00
C ARG A 515 23.04 -2.39 -7.45
N ASN A 516 23.89 -3.17 -8.14
CA ASN A 516 25.32 -3.27 -7.84
C ASN A 516 26.15 -2.92 -9.07
N GLY A 517 26.58 -1.66 -9.17
CA GLY A 517 27.42 -1.15 -10.25
C GLY A 517 28.93 -1.33 -10.04
N ALA A 518 29.38 -2.00 -8.97
CA ALA A 518 30.81 -2.17 -8.68
C ALA A 518 31.57 -2.90 -9.81
N PHE A 519 30.89 -3.81 -10.53
CA PHE A 519 31.49 -4.57 -11.63
C PHE A 519 31.74 -3.74 -12.90
N LEU A 520 31.11 -2.57 -13.05
CA LEU A 520 31.20 -1.77 -14.27
C LEU A 520 32.64 -1.32 -14.49
N ASN A 521 33.17 -1.42 -15.70
CA ASN A 521 34.52 -0.94 -16.04
C ASN A 521 34.52 0.28 -16.99
N GLY A 522 33.35 0.68 -17.50
CA GLY A 522 33.16 1.85 -18.36
C GLY A 522 33.30 1.57 -19.86
N ASN A 523 33.61 0.32 -20.26
CA ASN A 523 33.70 -0.08 -21.66
C ASN A 523 32.43 -0.77 -22.17
N GLU A 524 31.46 -1.01 -21.29
CA GLU A 524 30.19 -1.64 -21.62
C GLU A 524 29.34 -0.74 -22.53
N ASN A 525 28.70 -1.34 -23.52
CA ASN A 525 27.66 -0.72 -24.31
C ASN A 525 26.33 -1.30 -23.88
N PHE A 526 25.40 -0.43 -23.53
CA PHE A 526 24.02 -0.82 -23.24
C PHE A 526 23.10 -0.26 -24.32
N SER A 527 21.86 -0.73 -24.31
CA SER A 527 20.84 -0.21 -25.19
C SER A 527 19.45 -0.28 -24.58
N PHE A 528 18.64 0.70 -24.94
CA PHE A 528 17.19 0.63 -24.81
C PHE A 528 16.60 0.08 -26.10
N THR A 529 15.67 -0.85 -26.00
CA THR A 529 14.81 -1.28 -27.11
C THR A 529 13.47 -0.55 -26.97
N ILE A 530 13.04 0.09 -28.05
CA ILE A 530 11.84 0.92 -28.09
C ILE A 530 10.91 0.35 -29.15
N GLU A 531 9.69 0.04 -28.73
CA GLU A 531 8.64 -0.53 -29.57
C GLU A 531 7.44 0.38 -29.55
N ARG A 532 6.85 0.63 -30.72
CA ARG A 532 5.60 1.37 -30.82
C ARG A 532 4.46 0.44 -30.39
N ASN A 533 3.74 0.81 -29.33
CA ASN A 533 2.59 0.04 -28.84
C ASN A 533 1.29 0.76 -29.26
N ASN A 534 1.09 0.77 -30.58
CA ASN A 534 0.11 1.57 -31.35
C ASN A 534 -1.18 1.93 -30.58
N PHE A 535 -1.37 3.23 -30.34
CA PHE A 535 -2.67 3.76 -29.91
C PHE A 535 -3.60 3.97 -31.12
N ILE A 536 -3.03 4.34 -32.27
CA ILE A 536 -3.72 4.54 -33.54
C ILE A 536 -3.26 3.45 -34.51
N GLU A 537 -4.19 2.64 -35.04
CA GLU A 537 -3.85 1.62 -36.04
C GLU A 537 -3.42 2.28 -37.35
N ASN A 538 -2.11 2.43 -37.53
CA ASN A 538 -1.52 3.02 -38.72
C ASN A 538 -0.41 2.10 -39.27
N LYS A 539 -0.73 1.41 -40.36
CA LYS A 539 0.16 0.46 -41.05
C LYS A 539 1.29 1.13 -41.85
N LYS A 540 1.25 2.46 -42.03
CA LYS A 540 2.28 3.26 -42.72
C LYS A 540 2.81 4.35 -41.79
N PHE A 541 3.43 3.93 -40.68
CA PHE A 541 4.03 4.83 -39.71
C PHE A 541 5.50 5.10 -40.04
N TYR A 542 5.93 6.36 -39.90
CA TYR A 542 7.34 6.72 -39.94
C TYR A 542 7.56 7.97 -39.07
N ARG A 543 8.49 7.89 -38.12
CA ARG A 543 8.90 9.06 -37.33
C ARG A 543 10.39 8.97 -37.00
N LEU A 544 11.04 10.13 -37.04
CA LEU A 544 12.45 10.34 -36.72
C LEU A 544 12.55 11.07 -35.39
N TYR A 545 13.47 10.63 -34.53
CA TYR A 545 13.64 11.11 -33.18
C TYR A 545 15.08 11.52 -32.92
N ASN A 546 15.28 12.74 -32.41
CA ASN A 546 16.53 13.24 -31.89
C ASN A 546 16.70 12.79 -30.44
N ILE A 547 17.86 12.24 -30.12
CA ILE A 547 18.15 11.63 -28.83
C ILE A 547 19.05 12.56 -28.01
N LYS A 548 18.59 12.92 -26.81
CA LYS A 548 19.31 13.79 -25.87
C LYS A 548 19.33 13.15 -24.49
N SER A 549 20.43 13.27 -23.76
CA SER A 549 20.52 12.87 -22.35
C SER A 549 20.45 14.11 -21.46
N ASP A 550 19.83 13.99 -20.29
CA ASP A 550 19.86 15.03 -19.25
C ASP A 550 21.06 14.91 -18.30
N SER A 551 21.88 13.88 -18.48
CA SER A 551 22.99 13.52 -17.60
C SER A 551 24.30 13.44 -18.37
N ASP A 552 25.41 13.82 -17.71
CA ASP A 552 26.74 13.79 -18.32
C ASP A 552 27.41 12.41 -18.27
N TRP A 553 27.01 11.56 -17.34
CA TRP A 553 27.49 10.17 -17.21
C TRP A 553 26.76 9.18 -18.14
N LEU A 554 25.51 9.46 -18.50
CA LEU A 554 24.69 8.62 -19.37
C LEU A 554 24.78 9.14 -20.80
N VAL A 555 25.68 8.57 -21.61
CA VAL A 555 26.08 9.16 -22.89
C VAL A 555 25.48 8.39 -24.07
N PRO A 556 24.51 8.96 -24.82
CA PRO A 556 23.96 8.31 -26.00
C PRO A 556 25.00 8.22 -27.10
N ILE A 557 25.24 7.01 -27.61
CA ILE A 557 26.00 6.78 -28.85
C ILE A 557 25.09 7.11 -30.04
N THR A 558 23.85 6.63 -29.99
CA THR A 558 22.82 6.95 -30.97
C THR A 558 22.31 8.38 -30.73
N LYS A 559 22.59 9.31 -31.67
CA LYS A 559 22.09 10.70 -31.61
C LYS A 559 20.74 10.91 -32.28
N GLN A 560 20.37 10.01 -33.18
CA GLN A 560 19.08 10.03 -33.88
C GLN A 560 18.65 8.59 -34.15
N THR A 561 17.35 8.31 -34.00
CA THR A 561 16.76 7.01 -34.33
C THR A 561 15.44 7.18 -35.06
N ARG A 562 14.94 6.11 -35.67
CA ARG A 562 13.66 6.09 -36.38
C ARG A 562 12.86 4.85 -36.04
N ILE A 563 11.55 4.98 -36.10
CA ILE A 563 10.61 3.85 -36.08
C ILE A 563 9.84 3.88 -37.40
N ARG A 564 9.78 2.73 -38.07
CA ARG A 564 9.02 2.53 -39.31
C ARG A 564 8.04 1.39 -39.10
N ASN A 565 6.76 1.66 -39.34
CA ASN A 565 5.66 0.74 -39.05
C ASN A 565 5.75 0.27 -37.59
N ASP A 566 5.70 -1.04 -37.38
CA ASP A 566 5.73 -1.68 -36.06
C ASP A 566 7.13 -2.24 -35.72
N ASN A 567 8.17 -1.87 -36.48
CA ASN A 567 9.52 -2.34 -36.20
C ASN A 567 10.06 -1.68 -34.93
N SER A 568 10.63 -2.50 -34.04
CA SER A 568 11.40 -2.01 -32.90
C SER A 568 12.65 -1.23 -33.36
N THR A 569 13.15 -0.37 -32.49
CA THR A 569 14.42 0.32 -32.68
C THR A 569 15.25 0.32 -31.41
N THR A 570 16.53 0.63 -31.53
CA THR A 570 17.48 0.57 -30.44
C THR A 570 18.16 1.93 -30.25
N VAL A 571 18.28 2.37 -29.00
CA VAL A 571 19.08 3.54 -28.61
C VAL A 571 20.25 3.05 -27.77
N SER A 572 21.44 3.02 -28.37
CA SER A 572 22.66 2.57 -27.70
C SER A 572 23.32 3.72 -26.93
N TYR A 573 23.88 3.40 -25.77
CA TYR A 573 24.53 4.36 -24.89
C TYR A 573 25.70 3.71 -24.13
N LYS A 574 26.54 4.57 -23.55
CA LYS A 574 27.63 4.20 -22.64
C LYS A 574 27.44 4.87 -21.29
N LEU A 575 28.03 4.25 -20.28
CA LEU A 575 28.17 4.83 -18.96
C LEU A 575 29.59 5.41 -18.83
N ASP A 576 29.72 6.72 -18.71
CA ASP A 576 31.00 7.37 -18.44
C ASP A 576 31.37 7.20 -16.96
N LYS A 577 32.07 6.10 -16.67
CA LYS A 577 32.52 5.77 -15.30
C LYS A 577 33.39 6.88 -14.68
N SER A 578 34.06 7.72 -15.47
CA SER A 578 34.85 8.84 -14.94
C SER A 578 34.00 9.90 -14.23
N LYS A 579 32.69 9.93 -14.50
CA LYS A 579 31.69 10.77 -13.83
C LYS A 579 31.05 10.09 -12.63
N MET A 580 31.19 8.77 -12.51
CA MET A 580 30.58 7.93 -11.48
C MET A 580 31.58 7.52 -10.40
N THR A 581 32.28 8.51 -9.83
CA THR A 581 33.44 8.27 -8.96
C THR A 581 33.13 8.17 -7.48
N LYS A 582 31.90 8.50 -7.06
CA LYS A 582 31.48 8.48 -5.65
C LYS A 582 30.42 7.40 -5.45
N PRO A 583 30.47 6.66 -4.33
CA PRO A 583 29.35 5.83 -3.95
C PRO A 583 28.06 6.64 -3.84
N GLY A 584 26.96 6.08 -4.34
CA GLY A 584 25.67 6.75 -4.41
C GLY A 584 24.82 6.26 -5.58
N ILE A 585 23.69 6.93 -5.76
CA ILE A 585 22.74 6.70 -6.85
C ILE A 585 23.02 7.65 -8.01
N TYR A 586 23.10 7.10 -9.21
CA TYR A 586 23.19 7.84 -10.47
C TYR A 586 21.92 7.58 -11.26
N ASN A 587 21.03 8.57 -11.29
CA ASN A 587 19.74 8.51 -11.99
C ASN A 587 19.74 9.53 -13.13
N GLY A 588 19.41 9.08 -14.34
CA GLY A 588 19.49 9.90 -15.55
C GLY A 588 18.53 9.40 -16.61
N VAL A 589 18.18 10.29 -17.55
CA VAL A 589 17.16 10.03 -18.57
C VAL A 589 17.67 10.39 -19.95
N ILE A 590 17.55 9.43 -20.86
CA ILE A 590 17.66 9.68 -22.30
C ILE A 590 16.25 9.95 -22.85
N LYS A 591 16.09 11.03 -23.59
CA LYS A 591 14.82 11.52 -24.12
C LYS A 591 14.83 11.46 -25.65
N GLY A 592 13.74 10.98 -26.22
CA GLY A 592 13.48 10.98 -27.66
C GLY A 592 12.55 12.12 -28.05
N PHE A 593 13.04 13.08 -28.83
CA PHE A 593 12.29 14.23 -29.32
C PHE A 593 11.99 14.10 -30.81
N ARG A 594 10.77 14.41 -31.25
CA ARG A 594 10.41 14.41 -32.67
C ARG A 594 11.26 15.45 -33.42
N ASP A 595 11.99 15.01 -34.46
CA ASP A 595 13.06 15.78 -35.11
C ASP A 595 12.68 17.23 -35.50
N LYS A 596 11.46 17.44 -36.00
CA LYS A 596 11.02 18.74 -36.53
C LYS A 596 10.22 19.61 -35.56
N SER A 597 9.58 19.01 -34.55
CA SER A 597 8.70 19.73 -33.62
C SER A 597 9.26 19.82 -32.20
N ASP A 598 10.37 19.12 -31.92
CA ASP A 598 11.00 18.98 -30.60
C ASP A 598 10.00 18.56 -29.51
N ILE A 599 8.97 17.81 -29.90
CA ILE A 599 7.99 17.23 -28.98
C ILE A 599 8.62 15.99 -28.38
N LEU A 600 8.62 15.90 -27.05
CA LEU A 600 9.04 14.71 -26.33
C LEU A 600 8.11 13.55 -26.72
N GLU A 601 8.63 12.36 -26.98
CA GLU A 601 7.83 11.19 -27.40
C GLU A 601 7.94 10.06 -26.39
N PHE A 602 9.16 9.78 -25.92
CA PHE A 602 9.45 8.77 -24.92
C PHE A 602 10.68 9.17 -24.09
N GLU A 603 10.72 8.66 -22.87
CA GLU A 603 11.82 8.79 -21.92
C GLU A 603 12.36 7.39 -21.60
N MET A 604 13.67 7.28 -21.42
CA MET A 604 14.39 6.04 -21.15
C MET A 604 15.26 6.29 -19.92
N MET A 605 14.79 5.84 -18.75
CA MET A 605 15.46 6.07 -17.49
C MET A 605 16.53 4.99 -17.24
N ALA A 606 17.68 5.43 -16.73
CA ALA A 606 18.74 4.57 -16.23
C ALA A 606 19.07 4.93 -14.78
N THR A 607 19.13 3.92 -13.93
CA THR A 607 19.55 4.06 -12.54
C THR A 607 20.67 3.06 -12.24
N VAL A 608 21.81 3.58 -11.79
CA VAL A 608 22.96 2.78 -11.39
C VAL A 608 23.39 3.16 -10.00
N ILE A 609 23.60 2.15 -9.16
CA ILE A 609 24.08 2.34 -7.80
C ILE A 609 25.55 1.95 -7.75
N ILE A 610 26.40 2.87 -7.30
CA ILE A 610 27.78 2.59 -6.94
C ILE A 610 27.83 2.42 -5.42
N PRO A 611 28.04 1.21 -4.88
CA PRO A 611 28.00 1.00 -3.43
C PRO A 611 29.31 1.40 -2.74
N PHE A 612 29.27 1.52 -1.41
CA PHE A 612 30.45 1.50 -0.56
C PHE A 612 30.96 0.04 -0.44
N GLU A 613 32.22 -0.19 -0.80
CA GLU A 613 32.85 -1.51 -0.75
C GLU A 613 33.52 -1.78 0.60
N PHE A 614 33.13 -2.85 1.29
CA PHE A 614 33.71 -3.25 2.59
C PHE A 614 34.77 -4.33 2.37
N ASN A 615 36.03 -4.08 2.74
CA ASN A 615 37.12 -5.01 2.44
C ASN A 615 38.23 -4.98 3.52
N ALA A 616 39.29 -5.77 3.32
CA ALA A 616 40.37 -5.88 4.29
C ALA A 616 41.08 -4.54 4.56
N THR A 617 41.16 -3.64 3.56
CA THR A 617 41.85 -2.34 3.69
C THR A 617 41.12 -1.39 4.64
N ASN A 618 39.78 -1.35 4.58
CA ASN A 618 38.96 -0.59 5.53
C ASN A 618 38.51 -1.41 6.74
N ARG A 619 39.04 -2.62 6.91
CA ARG A 619 38.69 -3.56 7.98
C ARG A 619 37.18 -3.83 8.08
N TYR A 620 36.51 -3.85 6.93
CA TYR A 620 35.07 -4.07 6.79
C TYR A 620 34.24 -3.08 7.61
N SER A 621 34.69 -1.82 7.70
CA SER A 621 33.97 -0.76 8.40
C SER A 621 34.14 0.60 7.73
N TYR A 622 33.09 1.41 7.79
CA TYR A 622 33.11 2.83 7.46
C TYR A 622 32.60 3.65 8.64
N THR A 623 33.14 4.86 8.77
CA THR A 623 32.61 5.87 9.68
C THR A 623 32.52 7.20 8.96
N TRP A 624 31.31 7.73 8.86
CA TRP A 624 30.99 9.07 8.38
C TRP A 624 30.80 9.97 9.60
N LYS A 625 31.46 11.13 9.59
CA LYS A 625 31.47 12.06 10.73
C LYS A 625 30.88 13.41 10.34
N SER A 626 30.19 14.05 11.29
CA SER A 626 29.55 15.36 11.11
C SER A 626 28.65 15.39 9.87
N GLU A 627 27.95 14.29 9.62
CA GLU A 627 26.93 14.23 8.58
C GLU A 627 25.71 15.02 9.03
N SER A 628 24.98 15.58 8.09
CA SER A 628 23.74 16.30 8.38
C SER A 628 22.64 16.00 7.39
N VAL A 629 21.39 16.11 7.84
CA VAL A 629 20.20 15.96 7.02
C VAL A 629 19.15 16.99 7.44
N GLU A 630 18.53 17.62 6.43
CA GLU A 630 17.47 18.60 6.66
C GLU A 630 16.17 17.92 7.10
N GLN A 631 15.28 18.70 7.72
CA GLN A 631 13.94 18.30 8.11
C GLN A 631 13.19 17.65 6.92
N GLY A 632 12.69 16.42 7.12
CA GLY A 632 11.94 15.69 6.11
C GLY A 632 12.74 15.14 4.93
N MET A 633 14.03 15.45 4.82
CA MET A 633 14.92 14.96 3.77
C MET A 633 15.68 13.72 4.24
N HIS A 634 16.27 12.96 3.32
CA HIS A 634 17.02 11.75 3.64
C HIS A 634 18.39 11.70 2.96
N LYS A 635 19.30 10.91 3.54
CA LYS A 635 20.58 10.48 2.95
C LYS A 635 20.60 8.97 2.81
N ARG A 636 21.13 8.48 1.69
CA ARG A 636 21.20 7.05 1.32
C ARG A 636 22.65 6.58 1.36
N TYR A 637 22.88 5.45 1.99
CA TYR A 637 24.16 4.76 2.03
C TYR A 637 23.97 3.35 1.46
N PHE A 638 24.52 3.11 0.28
CA PHE A 638 24.44 1.81 -0.39
C PHE A 638 25.61 0.94 0.05
N LEU A 639 25.34 -0.18 0.71
CA LEU A 639 26.31 -1.01 1.41
C LEU A 639 26.46 -2.33 0.66
N GLU A 640 27.59 -2.55 -0.02
CA GLU A 640 27.86 -3.86 -0.60
C GLU A 640 28.22 -4.85 0.49
N VAL A 641 27.48 -5.96 0.56
CA VAL A 641 27.75 -7.03 1.52
C VAL A 641 29.02 -7.77 1.10
N PRO A 642 30.09 -7.75 1.91
CA PRO A 642 31.30 -8.49 1.57
C PRO A 642 31.05 -10.00 1.68
N ALA A 643 31.68 -10.77 0.79
CA ALA A 643 31.54 -12.22 0.78
C ALA A 643 31.83 -12.83 2.16
N GLY A 644 30.87 -13.60 2.66
CA GLY A 644 30.96 -14.30 3.96
C GLY A 644 30.66 -13.44 5.19
N ALA A 645 30.25 -12.17 5.03
CA ALA A 645 29.55 -11.46 6.09
C ALA A 645 28.13 -12.01 6.24
N ASN A 646 27.66 -12.08 7.48
CA ASN A 646 26.29 -12.53 7.80
C ASN A 646 25.63 -11.68 8.89
N SER A 647 26.33 -10.68 9.41
CA SER A 647 25.80 -9.70 10.34
C SER A 647 26.35 -8.31 10.04
N LEU A 648 25.51 -7.32 10.30
CA LEU A 648 25.75 -5.91 10.06
C LEU A 648 25.51 -5.16 11.37
N ARG A 649 26.51 -4.41 11.81
CA ARG A 649 26.40 -3.48 12.94
C ARG A 649 26.29 -2.07 12.40
N ILE A 650 25.29 -1.34 12.88
CA ILE A 650 25.04 0.06 12.54
C ILE A 650 24.98 0.88 13.82
N LYS A 651 25.83 1.89 13.92
CA LYS A 651 25.90 2.80 15.06
C LYS A 651 25.65 4.22 14.57
N LEU A 652 24.57 4.82 15.04
CA LEU A 652 24.19 6.20 14.78
C LEU A 652 24.35 6.99 16.08
N ASN A 653 25.16 8.04 16.08
CA ASN A 653 25.39 8.90 17.26
C ASN A 653 24.96 10.32 16.91
N SER A 654 24.40 11.04 17.88
CA SER A 654 24.27 12.50 17.73
C SER A 654 25.67 13.12 17.73
N GLU A 655 25.83 14.21 16.98
CA GLU A 655 27.03 15.03 17.09
C GLU A 655 26.96 15.82 18.41
N SER A 656 28.07 15.90 19.15
CA SER A 656 28.10 16.62 20.43
C SER A 656 27.71 18.09 20.26
N ASP A 657 26.97 18.61 21.24
CA ASP A 657 26.42 19.97 21.26
C ASP A 657 25.55 20.34 20.04
N SER A 658 25.04 19.34 19.31
CA SER A 658 24.21 19.54 18.11
C SER A 658 22.83 18.89 18.23
N TYR A 659 21.85 19.47 17.55
CA TYR A 659 20.50 18.93 17.49
C TYR A 659 20.41 17.71 16.56
N THR A 660 19.67 16.68 16.99
CA THR A 660 19.44 15.44 16.25
C THR A 660 17.99 14.99 16.43
N ASN A 661 17.28 14.72 15.33
CA ASN A 661 16.00 14.03 15.35
C ASN A 661 15.86 13.21 14.06
N LEU A 662 16.25 11.94 14.14
CA LEU A 662 16.50 11.08 13.00
C LEU A 662 15.70 9.78 13.07
N ARG A 663 15.31 9.27 11.90
CA ARG A 663 14.93 7.88 11.69
C ARG A 663 15.98 7.20 10.82
N MET A 664 16.19 5.92 11.05
CA MET A 664 17.11 5.10 10.28
C MET A 664 16.39 3.85 9.79
N TYR A 665 16.46 3.57 8.49
CA TYR A 665 15.85 2.42 7.83
C TYR A 665 16.93 1.62 7.11
N LEU A 666 16.89 0.30 7.18
CA LEU A 666 17.74 -0.59 6.41
C LEU A 666 16.86 -1.41 5.48
N HIS A 667 17.12 -1.28 4.19
CA HIS A 667 16.46 -2.06 3.15
C HIS A 667 17.38 -3.17 2.63
N ASN A 668 16.83 -4.37 2.43
CA ASN A 668 17.55 -5.50 1.84
C ASN A 668 17.87 -5.27 0.35
N PRO A 669 18.60 -6.18 -0.33
CA PRO A 669 18.91 -6.06 -1.75
C PRO A 669 17.69 -6.11 -2.69
N GLU A 670 16.51 -6.46 -2.20
CA GLU A 670 15.26 -6.43 -2.96
C GLU A 670 14.50 -5.10 -2.77
N GLY A 671 14.79 -4.32 -1.71
CA GLY A 671 14.15 -3.03 -1.43
C GLY A 671 13.27 -3.03 -0.19
N GLU A 672 13.07 -4.19 0.43
CA GLU A 672 12.20 -4.38 1.59
C GLU A 672 12.85 -3.81 2.87
N ASP A 673 12.07 -3.09 3.69
CA ASP A 673 12.52 -2.64 5.01
C ASP A 673 12.67 -3.85 5.95
N VAL A 674 13.87 -4.03 6.48
CA VAL A 674 14.21 -5.13 7.40
C VAL A 674 14.66 -4.63 8.77
N MET A 675 14.86 -3.33 8.95
CA MET A 675 15.28 -2.77 10.24
C MET A 675 15.00 -1.27 10.35
N PHE A 676 14.38 -0.89 11.46
CA PHE A 676 14.11 0.49 11.84
C PHE A 676 14.81 0.90 13.14
N SER A 677 15.24 2.16 13.23
CA SER A 677 15.66 2.81 14.48
C SER A 677 15.31 4.30 14.51
N TYR A 678 15.28 4.85 15.72
CA TYR A 678 15.08 6.26 16.01
C TYR A 678 16.21 6.80 16.88
N LEU A 679 16.59 8.06 16.69
CA LEU A 679 17.55 8.77 17.53
C LEU A 679 17.13 10.22 17.69
N SER A 680 17.07 10.73 18.92
CA SER A 680 16.83 12.15 19.15
C SER A 680 17.58 12.70 20.36
N ALA A 681 18.23 13.84 20.11
CA ALA A 681 19.02 14.58 21.08
C ALA A 681 18.85 16.08 20.82
N GLU A 682 18.75 16.88 21.88
CA GLU A 682 18.75 18.35 21.76
C GLU A 682 20.19 18.89 21.79
N VAL A 683 20.95 18.60 22.86
CA VAL A 683 22.35 19.01 23.05
C VAL A 683 23.19 17.92 23.75
N GLN A 684 22.56 16.85 24.24
CA GLN A 684 23.24 15.74 24.94
C GLN A 684 23.62 14.65 23.95
N ASP A 685 24.78 14.01 24.16
CA ASP A 685 25.18 12.86 23.37
C ASP A 685 24.18 11.71 23.56
N ASP A 686 23.60 11.22 22.47
CA ASP A 686 22.79 10.01 22.42
C ASP A 686 23.29 9.08 21.30
N MET A 687 22.96 7.80 21.41
CA MET A 687 23.41 6.76 20.50
C MET A 687 22.33 5.70 20.28
N SER A 688 22.10 5.39 19.01
CA SER A 688 21.39 4.19 18.58
C SER A 688 22.39 3.20 17.97
N GLU A 689 22.47 2.01 18.55
CA GLU A 689 23.24 0.90 17.99
C GLU A 689 22.33 -0.28 17.68
N LYS A 690 22.43 -0.79 16.45
CA LYS A 690 21.61 -1.89 15.94
C LYS A 690 22.48 -2.96 15.28
N PHE A 691 22.00 -4.18 15.36
CA PHE A 691 22.58 -5.32 14.67
C PHE A 691 21.50 -5.99 13.82
N TYR A 692 21.83 -6.21 12.56
CA TYR A 692 21.05 -7.01 11.63
C TYR A 692 21.81 -8.30 11.34
N TYR A 693 21.07 -9.40 11.16
CA TYR A 693 21.62 -10.75 11.03
C TYR A 693 20.98 -11.44 9.83
N ASN A 694 21.58 -12.53 9.35
CA ASN A 694 21.13 -13.26 8.16
C ASN A 694 21.15 -12.38 6.90
N LEU A 695 22.27 -11.68 6.69
CA LEU A 695 22.46 -10.87 5.50
C LEU A 695 22.33 -11.70 4.23
N GLU A 696 21.61 -11.15 3.25
CA GLU A 696 21.55 -11.64 1.89
C GLU A 696 22.73 -11.06 1.07
N PRO A 697 23.26 -11.81 0.08
CA PRO A 697 24.22 -11.23 -0.85
C PRO A 697 23.59 -10.09 -1.66
N GLY A 698 24.30 -8.96 -1.78
CA GLY A 698 23.84 -7.85 -2.60
C GLY A 698 24.21 -6.49 -2.01
N VAL A 699 23.44 -5.47 -2.41
CA VAL A 699 23.62 -4.08 -1.94
C VAL A 699 22.42 -3.69 -1.09
N TYR A 700 22.68 -3.57 0.21
CA TYR A 700 21.70 -3.01 1.15
C TYR A 700 21.63 -1.51 1.01
N GLU A 701 20.47 -0.93 1.30
CA GLU A 701 20.27 0.51 1.34
C GLU A 701 19.97 0.96 2.76
N LEU A 702 20.88 1.73 3.35
CA LEU A 702 20.68 2.36 4.65
C LEU A 702 20.26 3.81 4.45
N VAL A 703 19.06 4.16 4.89
CA VAL A 703 18.49 5.51 4.79
C VAL A 703 18.49 6.19 6.15
N VAL A 704 19.17 7.32 6.26
CA VAL A 704 19.08 8.22 7.42
C VAL A 704 18.19 9.41 7.05
N LEU A 705 17.04 9.51 7.73
CA LEU A 705 15.98 10.47 7.48
C LEU A 705 15.95 11.50 8.61
N GLY A 706 15.99 12.80 8.28
CA GLY A 706 15.62 13.85 9.21
C GLY A 706 14.11 13.83 9.43
N GLN A 707 13.65 13.68 10.68
CA GLN A 707 12.20 13.69 10.94
C GLN A 707 11.58 14.99 10.42
N PHE A 708 10.40 14.90 9.80
CA PHE A 708 9.72 16.11 9.34
C PHE A 708 9.31 17.00 10.52
N THR A 709 9.09 16.44 11.72
CA THR A 709 8.84 17.21 12.95
C THR A 709 10.10 17.79 13.59
N ALA A 710 11.27 17.64 12.96
CA ALA A 710 12.53 18.16 13.49
C ALA A 710 12.51 19.70 13.54
N LYS A 711 12.94 20.29 14.66
CA LYS A 711 12.98 21.76 14.84
C LYS A 711 14.06 22.44 14.01
N ASN A 712 15.13 21.70 13.70
CA ASN A 712 16.30 22.17 12.99
C ASN A 712 16.92 21.01 12.19
N LYS A 713 17.88 21.34 11.34
CA LYS A 713 18.79 20.39 10.69
C LYS A 713 19.41 19.44 11.71
N SER A 714 19.40 18.14 11.40
CA SER A 714 19.92 17.11 12.30
C SER A 714 21.35 16.74 11.92
N PHE A 715 22.24 16.68 12.91
CA PHE A 715 23.65 16.30 12.76
C PHE A 715 23.93 14.94 13.41
N TYR A 716 24.81 14.14 12.80
CA TYR A 716 25.11 12.79 13.26
C TYR A 716 26.45 12.24 12.78
N ASP A 717 26.94 11.26 13.53
CA ASP A 717 28.01 10.34 13.12
C ASP A 717 27.40 8.95 12.84
N LEU A 718 27.78 8.34 11.72
CA LEU A 718 27.34 7.01 11.32
C LEU A 718 28.54 6.07 11.21
N THR A 719 28.50 4.93 11.89
CA THR A 719 29.45 3.83 11.71
C THR A 719 28.72 2.58 11.26
N VAL A 720 29.24 1.94 10.21
CA VAL A 720 28.78 0.64 9.72
C VAL A 720 29.95 -0.34 9.78
N GLU A 721 29.70 -1.56 10.28
CA GLU A 721 30.70 -2.63 10.36
C GLU A 721 30.05 -3.98 10.00
N PHE A 722 30.66 -4.72 9.08
CA PHE A 722 30.27 -6.09 8.78
C PHE A 722 31.05 -7.10 9.63
N LYS A 723 30.37 -8.17 10.00
CA LYS A 723 30.91 -9.30 10.77
C LYS A 723 30.55 -10.62 10.08
N GLY A 724 31.40 -11.62 10.23
CA GLY A 724 31.26 -12.93 9.57
C GLY A 724 31.43 -14.09 10.54
N ILE A 725 30.33 -14.81 10.80
CA ILE A 725 30.34 -16.11 11.49
C ILE A 725 29.41 -17.08 10.75
N THR A 726 29.93 -17.78 9.76
CA THR A 726 29.13 -18.72 8.97
C THR A 726 29.18 -20.12 9.57
N ARG A 727 28.03 -20.76 9.74
CA ARG A 727 27.94 -22.19 10.06
C ARG A 727 28.14 -23.00 8.78
N THR A 728 29.07 -23.96 8.76
CA THR A 728 29.38 -24.74 7.54
C THR A 728 28.74 -26.12 7.50
N ASN A 729 28.17 -26.59 8.62
CA ASN A 729 27.48 -27.88 8.69
C ASN A 729 26.01 -27.70 9.10
N GLU A 730 25.06 -28.02 8.22
CA GLU A 730 23.62 -27.78 8.46
C GLU A 730 22.91 -28.91 9.21
N ASN A 731 23.66 -29.91 9.69
CA ASN A 731 23.08 -31.08 10.35
C ASN A 731 22.20 -30.70 11.55
N VAL A 732 21.08 -31.41 11.72
CA VAL A 732 20.27 -31.33 12.94
C VAL A 732 21.10 -31.88 14.11
N ILE A 733 21.20 -31.10 15.18
CA ILE A 733 22.06 -31.39 16.33
C ILE A 733 21.42 -32.52 17.15
N CYS A 734 22.20 -33.50 17.60
CA CYS A 734 21.69 -34.55 18.48
C CYS A 734 22.74 -34.96 19.52
N GLN A 735 22.37 -35.78 20.51
CA GLN A 735 23.35 -36.18 21.55
C GLN A 735 24.58 -36.91 20.99
N LYS A 736 24.48 -37.56 19.84
CA LYS A 736 25.62 -38.24 19.17
C LYS A 736 26.44 -37.28 18.29
N GLU A 737 25.83 -36.20 17.81
CA GLU A 737 26.42 -35.19 16.92
C GLU A 737 26.09 -33.81 17.50
N ASN A 738 26.75 -33.47 18.61
CA ASN A 738 26.51 -32.25 19.38
C ASN A 738 27.53 -31.15 19.08
N THR A 739 28.08 -31.15 17.86
CA THR A 739 29.09 -30.17 17.43
C THR A 739 28.63 -29.40 16.20
N ILE A 740 28.96 -28.12 16.14
CA ILE A 740 28.83 -27.32 14.91
C ILE A 740 30.21 -26.87 14.41
N GLU A 741 30.32 -26.66 13.12
CA GLU A 741 31.47 -26.02 12.49
C GLU A 741 31.11 -24.58 12.14
N VAL A 742 31.93 -23.64 12.60
CA VAL A 742 31.83 -22.22 12.23
C VAL A 742 33.12 -21.76 11.57
N VAL A 743 33.00 -20.78 10.66
CA VAL A 743 34.12 -20.16 9.98
C VAL A 743 33.88 -18.66 9.88
N ASN A 744 34.97 -17.89 10.00
CA ASN A 744 34.96 -16.47 9.71
C ASN A 744 35.61 -16.27 8.32
N TYR A 745 34.82 -15.90 7.33
CA TYR A 745 35.30 -15.65 5.97
C TYR A 745 35.89 -14.24 5.78
N LEU A 746 35.73 -13.34 6.75
CA LEU A 746 36.32 -12.02 6.70
C LEU A 746 37.79 -12.07 7.11
N ASN A 747 38.63 -11.22 6.49
CA ASN A 747 40.05 -11.12 6.78
C ASN A 747 40.34 -10.29 8.06
N LYS A 748 39.71 -10.69 9.17
CA LYS A 748 39.85 -10.09 10.51
C LYS A 748 39.75 -11.18 11.57
N VAL A 749 40.60 -11.14 12.59
CA VAL A 749 40.47 -12.01 13.76
C VAL A 749 39.48 -11.37 14.74
N ASP A 750 38.46 -12.12 15.15
CA ASP A 750 37.50 -11.69 16.17
C ASP A 750 37.37 -12.77 17.25
N THR A 751 37.08 -12.34 18.49
CA THR A 751 36.87 -13.23 19.63
C THR A 751 35.51 -12.97 20.24
N TYR A 752 34.78 -14.04 20.53
CA TYR A 752 33.40 -13.97 21.00
C TYR A 752 33.23 -14.75 22.30
N LYS A 753 32.38 -14.23 23.19
CA LYS A 753 31.77 -15.02 24.26
C LYS A 753 30.55 -15.74 23.68
N MET A 754 30.41 -17.03 23.94
CA MET A 754 29.33 -17.84 23.38
C MET A 754 28.34 -18.25 24.47
N ASN A 755 27.05 -18.19 24.13
CA ASN A 755 25.96 -18.78 24.90
C ASN A 755 24.85 -19.22 23.96
N GLY A 756 23.92 -20.05 24.40
CA GLY A 756 22.77 -20.45 23.58
C GLY A 756 21.60 -20.85 24.44
N ASP A 757 20.42 -20.87 23.85
CA ASP A 757 19.18 -21.25 24.50
C ASP A 757 18.36 -22.16 23.57
N ILE A 758 17.78 -23.23 24.11
CA ILE A 758 16.62 -23.91 23.52
C ILE A 758 15.39 -23.10 23.92
N LEU A 759 14.66 -22.61 22.93
CA LEU A 759 13.56 -21.66 23.09
C LEU A 759 12.19 -22.34 22.92
N GLY A 760 12.15 -23.48 22.26
CA GLY A 760 10.95 -24.26 22.06
C GLY A 760 11.14 -25.30 20.98
N TYR A 761 10.20 -25.40 20.03
CA TYR A 761 10.27 -26.36 18.94
C TYR A 761 9.66 -25.81 17.66
N GLN A 762 10.05 -26.41 16.54
CA GLN A 762 9.68 -25.95 15.21
C GLN A 762 9.33 -27.13 14.31
N LYS A 763 8.42 -26.86 13.38
CA LYS A 763 8.01 -27.75 12.31
C LYS A 763 8.01 -26.97 10.99
N GLU A 764 8.55 -27.58 9.95
CA GLU A 764 8.52 -27.03 8.60
C GLU A 764 7.64 -27.92 7.72
N TYR A 765 6.81 -27.30 6.89
CA TYR A 765 5.96 -27.98 5.93
C TYR A 765 5.58 -27.04 4.79
N SER A 766 5.22 -27.62 3.65
CA SER A 766 4.67 -26.87 2.52
C SER A 766 3.19 -27.14 2.40
N LEU A 767 2.43 -26.11 2.05
CA LEU A 767 1.03 -26.18 1.70
C LEU A 767 0.88 -25.82 0.22
N LEU A 768 0.03 -26.58 -0.47
CA LEU A 768 -0.42 -26.22 -1.79
C LEU A 768 -1.81 -25.61 -1.67
N LEU A 769 -1.91 -24.31 -1.93
CA LEU A 769 -3.18 -23.62 -2.06
C LEU A 769 -3.64 -23.78 -3.51
N ASP A 770 -4.51 -24.75 -3.75
CA ASP A 770 -5.04 -25.07 -5.08
C ASP A 770 -6.52 -24.72 -5.16
N SER A 771 -6.83 -23.69 -5.93
CA SER A 771 -8.20 -23.34 -6.29
C SER A 771 -9.11 -23.02 -5.09
N VAL A 772 -8.52 -22.52 -3.99
CA VAL A 772 -9.21 -22.18 -2.75
C VAL A 772 -9.19 -20.68 -2.49
N GLU A 773 -10.33 -20.15 -2.02
CA GLU A 773 -10.47 -18.76 -1.56
C GLU A 773 -9.81 -18.51 -0.20
N SER A 774 -9.79 -19.55 0.65
CA SER A 774 -9.08 -19.54 1.91
C SER A 774 -8.72 -20.96 2.35
N TYR A 775 -7.73 -21.06 3.24
CA TYR A 775 -7.29 -22.34 3.80
C TYR A 775 -7.18 -22.25 5.32
N ASP A 776 -7.86 -23.16 6.01
CA ASP A 776 -7.88 -23.25 7.47
C ASP A 776 -6.96 -24.38 7.97
N TYR A 777 -6.02 -24.02 8.83
CA TYR A 777 -5.16 -24.93 9.57
C TYR A 777 -5.50 -24.90 11.06
N ALA A 778 -6.11 -25.97 11.56
CA ALA A 778 -6.37 -26.10 13.00
C ALA A 778 -5.08 -26.39 13.77
N PHE A 779 -4.83 -25.65 14.84
CA PHE A 779 -3.71 -25.86 15.75
C PHE A 779 -4.13 -25.73 17.21
N LYS A 780 -3.29 -26.24 18.10
CA LYS A 780 -3.53 -26.22 19.55
C LYS A 780 -2.50 -25.38 20.26
N PHE A 781 -2.95 -24.68 21.29
CA PHE A 781 -2.13 -23.99 22.27
C PHE A 781 -2.19 -24.75 23.59
N ASN A 782 -1.06 -25.26 24.08
CA ASN A 782 -0.99 -26.06 25.30
C ASN A 782 -0.42 -25.27 26.48
N LYS A 783 -0.73 -25.70 27.71
CA LYS A 783 -0.10 -25.22 28.94
C LYS A 783 1.43 -25.34 28.87
N GLY A 784 2.14 -24.26 29.19
CA GLY A 784 3.61 -24.21 29.15
C GLY A 784 4.18 -23.63 27.86
N GLU A 785 3.37 -23.53 26.80
CA GLU A 785 3.71 -22.79 25.59
C GLU A 785 3.46 -21.29 25.83
N LYS A 786 4.39 -20.46 25.35
CA LYS A 786 4.40 -19.00 25.48
C LYS A 786 3.79 -18.29 24.27
N ALA A 787 4.18 -18.73 23.08
CA ALA A 787 3.78 -18.11 21.82
C ALA A 787 3.86 -19.12 20.68
N LYS A 788 3.08 -18.90 19.63
CA LYS A 788 3.24 -19.56 18.34
C LYS A 788 3.42 -18.53 17.25
N GLN A 789 4.33 -18.82 16.33
CA GLN A 789 4.62 -18.01 15.16
C GLN A 789 4.54 -18.88 13.92
N PHE A 790 3.91 -18.37 12.87
CA PHE A 790 3.89 -18.96 11.54
C PHE A 790 4.64 -18.00 10.62
N ALA A 791 5.83 -18.40 10.16
CA ALA A 791 6.57 -17.66 9.14
C ALA A 791 6.36 -18.31 7.77
N LEU A 792 6.12 -17.50 6.75
CA LEU A 792 5.72 -17.92 5.42
C LEU A 792 6.73 -17.45 4.38
N GLU A 793 6.94 -18.28 3.37
CA GLU A 793 7.69 -17.95 2.16
C GLU A 793 6.91 -18.47 0.94
N ILE A 794 6.64 -17.58 -0.01
CA ILE A 794 5.98 -17.84 -1.28
C ILE A 794 7.00 -17.57 -2.39
N LEU A 795 6.92 -18.31 -3.51
CA LEU A 795 7.73 -17.98 -4.68
C LEU A 795 7.32 -16.60 -5.24
N LYS A 796 8.28 -15.76 -5.62
CA LYS A 796 8.02 -14.44 -6.22
C LYS A 796 7.02 -14.48 -7.38
N THR A 797 7.14 -15.49 -8.24
CA THR A 797 6.23 -15.72 -9.38
C THR A 797 4.81 -16.09 -8.96
N ASP A 798 4.64 -16.74 -7.81
CA ASP A 798 3.33 -17.07 -7.26
C ASP A 798 2.71 -15.86 -6.54
N PHE A 799 3.52 -15.09 -5.81
CA PHE A 799 3.09 -13.83 -5.19
C PHE A 799 2.61 -12.82 -6.25
N ASN A 800 3.21 -12.80 -7.44
CA ASN A 800 2.73 -11.96 -8.54
C ASN A 800 1.34 -12.34 -9.10
N LYS A 801 0.75 -13.47 -8.69
CA LYS A 801 -0.61 -13.88 -9.10
C LYS A 801 -1.70 -13.30 -8.20
N ILE A 802 -1.34 -12.76 -7.05
CA ILE A 802 -2.29 -12.24 -6.04
C ILE A 802 -2.24 -10.71 -5.98
N THR A 803 -3.28 -10.14 -5.38
CA THR A 803 -3.39 -8.71 -5.07
C THR A 803 -3.16 -8.40 -3.60
N ASP A 804 -3.34 -9.40 -2.74
CA ASP A 804 -3.14 -9.34 -1.29
C ASP A 804 -3.04 -10.78 -0.73
N PHE A 805 -2.55 -10.92 0.50
CA PHE A 805 -2.52 -12.20 1.22
C PHE A 805 -2.75 -11.96 2.71
N ALA A 806 -3.95 -12.29 3.21
CA ALA A 806 -4.28 -12.12 4.62
C ALA A 806 -3.92 -13.37 5.45
N LEU A 807 -3.41 -13.12 6.67
CA LEU A 807 -3.07 -14.11 7.68
C LEU A 807 -3.93 -13.88 8.92
N LEU A 808 -4.74 -14.85 9.32
CA LEU A 808 -5.66 -14.69 10.45
C LEU A 808 -5.50 -15.83 11.46
N ILE A 809 -5.46 -15.51 12.75
CA ILE A 809 -5.58 -16.48 13.83
C ILE A 809 -6.90 -16.22 14.54
N MET A 810 -7.78 -17.22 14.59
CA MET A 810 -9.15 -17.10 15.09
C MET A 810 -9.45 -18.13 16.18
N ASP A 811 -10.42 -17.79 17.04
CA ASP A 811 -11.03 -18.74 17.95
C ASP A 811 -12.10 -19.63 17.27
N LYS A 812 -12.71 -20.53 18.04
CA LYS A 812 -13.74 -21.46 17.58
C LYS A 812 -15.02 -20.78 17.08
N ASP A 813 -15.28 -19.53 17.47
CA ASP A 813 -16.48 -18.78 17.13
C ASP A 813 -16.21 -17.86 15.91
N GLY A 814 -15.02 -17.96 15.30
CA GLY A 814 -14.63 -17.20 14.10
C GLY A 814 -14.15 -15.79 14.40
N LYS A 815 -13.96 -15.43 15.68
CA LYS A 815 -13.44 -14.12 16.06
C LYS A 815 -11.92 -14.10 15.89
N ILE A 816 -11.42 -13.07 15.24
CA ILE A 816 -10.00 -12.87 15.00
C ILE A 816 -9.30 -12.44 16.29
N LEU A 817 -8.24 -13.16 16.64
CA LEU A 817 -7.36 -12.92 17.78
C LEU A 817 -6.04 -12.26 17.36
N SER A 818 -5.59 -12.51 16.13
CA SER A 818 -4.46 -11.85 15.48
C SER A 818 -4.72 -11.80 13.98
N ALA A 819 -4.41 -10.66 13.35
CA ALA A 819 -4.50 -10.48 11.90
C ALA A 819 -3.20 -9.85 11.41
N ASP A 820 -2.74 -10.27 10.25
CA ASP A 820 -1.63 -9.66 9.52
C ASP A 820 -1.83 -9.85 8.00
N GLY A 821 -0.95 -9.27 7.20
CA GLY A 821 -0.94 -9.43 5.74
C GLY A 821 0.48 -9.46 5.19
N LEU A 822 0.64 -10.04 4.00
CA LEU A 822 1.95 -10.05 3.34
C LEU A 822 2.11 -8.81 2.46
N SER A 823 3.10 -7.96 2.78
CA SER A 823 3.51 -6.88 1.87
C SER A 823 4.35 -7.38 0.70
N TYR A 824 5.07 -8.49 0.90
CA TYR A 824 6.01 -9.12 -0.04
C TYR A 824 5.89 -10.64 0.10
N ASN A 825 6.68 -11.43 -0.64
CA ASN A 825 6.57 -12.88 -0.69
C ASN A 825 6.91 -13.61 0.62
N THR A 826 7.38 -12.90 1.64
CA THR A 826 7.64 -13.43 2.98
C THR A 826 6.91 -12.61 4.06
N GLY A 827 6.62 -13.26 5.18
CA GLY A 827 6.04 -12.58 6.34
C GLY A 827 5.76 -13.57 7.47
N SER A 828 5.21 -13.07 8.58
CA SER A 828 4.86 -13.95 9.69
C SER A 828 3.73 -13.40 10.54
N ILE A 829 2.93 -14.28 11.12
CA ILE A 829 1.94 -13.94 12.14
C ILE A 829 2.26 -14.67 13.44
N SER A 830 1.99 -14.03 14.58
CA SER A 830 2.24 -14.60 15.91
C SER A 830 1.06 -14.44 16.84
N ILE A 831 0.92 -15.36 17.79
CA ILE A 831 -0.04 -15.26 18.89
C ILE A 831 0.62 -15.67 20.21
N TYR A 832 0.34 -14.92 21.28
CA TYR A 832 0.83 -15.19 22.64
C TYR A 832 -0.22 -15.96 23.45
N ASN A 833 0.26 -16.86 24.32
CA ASN A 833 -0.62 -17.59 25.23
C ASN A 833 -1.14 -16.67 26.33
N THR A 834 -2.40 -16.28 26.22
CA THR A 834 -3.09 -15.48 27.27
C THR A 834 -4.29 -16.23 27.85
N PHE A 835 -4.47 -17.49 27.46
CA PHE A 835 -5.61 -18.31 27.82
C PHE A 835 -5.42 -18.93 29.21
N LYS A 836 -6.53 -19.19 29.90
CA LYS A 836 -6.52 -19.80 31.25
C LYS A 836 -6.61 -21.32 31.19
N GLU A 837 -7.19 -21.82 30.12
CA GLU A 837 -7.38 -23.22 29.82
C GLU A 837 -6.05 -23.92 29.59
N ASP A 838 -5.97 -25.19 29.98
CA ASP A 838 -4.75 -26.00 29.76
C ASP A 838 -4.54 -26.35 28.27
N GLU A 839 -5.60 -26.31 27.46
CA GLU A 839 -5.57 -26.51 26.02
C GLU A 839 -6.60 -25.60 25.34
N VAL A 840 -6.20 -24.89 24.29
CA VAL A 840 -7.08 -24.08 23.45
C VAL A 840 -6.92 -24.47 21.99
N ASN A 841 -8.04 -24.70 21.30
CA ASN A 841 -8.07 -24.96 19.86
C ASN A 841 -8.29 -23.64 19.12
N LEU A 842 -7.43 -23.37 18.14
CA LEU A 842 -7.46 -22.17 17.31
C LEU A 842 -7.32 -22.55 15.84
N THR A 843 -7.68 -21.62 14.96
CA THR A 843 -7.54 -21.77 13.51
C THR A 843 -6.58 -20.73 12.97
N PHE A 844 -5.60 -21.16 12.18
CA PHE A 844 -4.77 -20.30 11.35
C PHE A 844 -5.31 -20.32 9.91
N ARG A 845 -5.84 -19.19 9.43
CA ARG A 845 -6.42 -19.03 8.10
C ARG A 845 -5.47 -18.25 7.18
N LEU A 846 -5.31 -18.76 5.96
CA LEU A 846 -4.65 -18.11 4.84
C LEU A 846 -5.71 -17.66 3.84
N VAL A 847 -5.63 -16.43 3.35
CA VAL A 847 -6.55 -15.89 2.32
C VAL A 847 -5.73 -15.33 1.16
N PRO A 848 -5.44 -16.14 0.12
CA PRO A 848 -4.78 -15.66 -1.09
C PRO A 848 -5.78 -14.90 -1.97
N ALA A 849 -5.64 -13.58 -2.10
CA ALA A 849 -6.54 -12.78 -2.92
C ALA A 849 -6.07 -12.78 -4.39
N PHE A 850 -6.41 -13.83 -5.13
CA PHE A 850 -5.95 -13.99 -6.52
C PHE A 850 -6.43 -12.86 -7.46
N ALA A 851 -5.54 -12.37 -8.31
CA ALA A 851 -5.84 -11.32 -9.28
C ALA A 851 -6.82 -11.79 -10.37
N CYS A 852 -6.63 -13.01 -10.88
CA CYS A 852 -7.34 -13.57 -12.03
C CYS A 852 -7.82 -15.00 -11.76
N GLY A 853 -8.93 -15.14 -11.03
CA GLY A 853 -9.52 -16.42 -10.64
C GLY A 853 -8.64 -17.18 -9.65
N VAL A 854 -9.22 -18.19 -8.99
CA VAL A 854 -8.43 -19.03 -8.08
C VAL A 854 -7.32 -19.76 -8.85
N GLY A 855 -6.12 -19.71 -8.29
CA GLY A 855 -4.93 -20.31 -8.90
C GLY A 855 -4.25 -21.30 -7.97
N GLN A 856 -3.00 -21.59 -8.29
CA GLN A 856 -2.15 -22.48 -7.52
C GLN A 856 -0.95 -21.70 -6.95
N ILE A 857 -0.74 -21.81 -5.64
CA ILE A 857 0.38 -21.19 -4.90
C ILE A 857 1.00 -22.23 -3.97
N ASP A 858 2.33 -22.36 -4.04
CA ASP A 858 3.10 -23.10 -3.06
C ASP A 858 3.52 -22.18 -1.91
N VAL A 859 3.13 -22.54 -0.68
CA VAL A 859 3.44 -21.80 0.54
C VAL A 859 4.31 -22.66 1.44
N LYS A 860 5.55 -22.23 1.70
CA LYS A 860 6.37 -22.84 2.74
C LYS A 860 6.03 -22.20 4.07
N ILE A 861 5.84 -23.03 5.10
CA ILE A 861 5.49 -22.58 6.44
C ILE A 861 6.48 -23.15 7.44
N VAL A 862 6.97 -22.24 8.28
CA VAL A 862 7.79 -22.54 9.44
C VAL A 862 6.97 -22.21 10.69
N GLU A 863 6.39 -23.24 11.30
CA GLU A 863 5.63 -23.13 12.55
C GLU A 863 6.59 -23.25 13.73
N THR A 864 6.70 -22.19 14.53
CA THR A 864 7.56 -22.12 15.71
C THR A 864 6.71 -21.99 16.97
N THR A 865 6.82 -22.93 17.90
CA THR A 865 6.23 -22.83 19.24
C THR A 865 7.33 -22.46 20.24
N LEU A 866 7.17 -21.33 20.92
CA LEU A 866 8.04 -20.88 22.00
C LEU A 866 7.52 -21.37 23.34
N LEU A 867 8.41 -21.81 24.23
CA LEU A 867 8.08 -22.26 25.58
C LEU A 867 8.24 -21.11 26.60
N ASN A 868 7.58 -21.23 27.75
CA ASN A 868 7.76 -20.30 28.86
C ASN A 868 9.16 -20.38 29.46
N ASP A 869 9.63 -21.61 29.65
CA ASP A 869 10.96 -21.89 30.18
C ASP A 869 11.94 -22.16 29.03
N LYS A 870 13.10 -21.49 29.09
CA LYS A 870 14.21 -21.72 28.17
C LYS A 870 15.27 -22.60 28.82
N GLN A 871 15.93 -23.42 28.03
CA GLN A 871 17.00 -24.31 28.50
C GLN A 871 18.35 -23.87 27.95
N GLU A 872 19.33 -23.62 28.83
CA GLU A 872 20.65 -23.13 28.43
C GLU A 872 21.43 -24.19 27.62
N ILE A 873 22.08 -23.75 26.56
CA ILE A 873 23.07 -24.49 25.77
C ILE A 873 24.46 -23.95 26.13
N LYS A 874 25.29 -24.78 26.74
CA LYS A 874 26.69 -24.46 27.02
C LYS A 874 27.54 -24.74 25.80
N ILE A 875 28.04 -23.68 25.18
CA ILE A 875 28.87 -23.76 23.97
C ILE A 875 30.34 -23.61 24.37
N THR A 876 31.20 -24.51 23.88
CA THR A 876 32.65 -24.44 24.17
C THR A 876 33.52 -24.72 22.95
N ASP A 877 34.62 -23.96 22.82
CA ASP A 877 35.80 -24.32 22.00
C ASP A 877 36.87 -24.88 22.96
N SER A 878 37.19 -26.16 22.84
CA SER A 878 38.24 -26.80 23.65
C SER A 878 38.08 -26.57 25.17
N GLY A 879 36.82 -26.57 25.66
CA GLY A 879 36.46 -26.31 27.06
C GLY A 879 36.28 -24.83 27.45
N SER A 880 36.61 -23.88 26.57
CA SER A 880 36.44 -22.45 26.78
C SER A 880 35.09 -21.94 26.27
N LYS A 881 34.39 -21.09 27.04
CA LYS A 881 33.19 -20.35 26.59
C LYS A 881 33.50 -19.20 25.60
N ARG A 882 34.78 -18.99 25.30
CA ARG A 882 35.27 -18.01 24.34
C ARG A 882 35.81 -18.74 23.12
N VAL A 883 35.51 -18.23 21.93
CA VAL A 883 36.08 -18.69 20.67
C VAL A 883 36.81 -17.54 19.98
N THR A 884 38.02 -17.81 19.50
CA THR A 884 38.73 -16.92 18.57
C THR A 884 38.58 -17.48 17.17
N LEU A 885 37.98 -16.72 16.26
CA LEU A 885 37.79 -17.09 14.87
C LEU A 885 38.84 -16.40 14.02
N TYR A 886 39.77 -17.19 13.48
CA TYR A 886 40.76 -16.74 12.51
C TYR A 886 40.17 -16.80 11.09
N PRO A 887 40.59 -15.91 10.18
CA PRO A 887 40.12 -15.90 8.80
C PRO A 887 40.27 -17.26 8.11
N SER A 888 39.21 -17.72 7.47
CA SER A 888 39.15 -18.96 6.66
C SER A 888 39.50 -20.25 7.38
N LEU A 889 39.65 -20.24 8.71
CA LEU A 889 39.90 -21.43 9.51
C LEU A 889 38.60 -21.90 10.19
N LYS A 890 38.22 -23.14 9.90
CA LYS A 890 37.09 -23.78 10.57
C LYS A 890 37.38 -23.98 12.05
N LYS A 891 36.36 -23.78 12.88
CA LYS A 891 36.35 -24.08 14.30
C LYS A 891 35.16 -24.95 14.64
N THR A 892 35.43 -26.06 15.30
CA THR A 892 34.41 -26.96 15.82
C THR A 892 34.02 -26.53 17.23
N LEU A 893 32.75 -26.23 17.44
CA LEU A 893 32.18 -25.85 18.72
C LEU A 893 31.38 -27.03 19.28
N LEU A 894 31.59 -27.36 20.55
CA LEU A 894 30.84 -28.37 21.26
C LEU A 894 29.64 -27.74 21.98
N LEU A 895 28.47 -28.34 21.81
CA LEU A 895 27.22 -27.93 22.45
C LEU A 895 26.85 -28.94 23.54
N ASN A 896 26.85 -28.49 24.78
CA ASN A 896 26.41 -29.28 25.93
C ASN A 896 25.07 -28.73 26.43
N TYR A 897 24.02 -29.53 26.34
CA TYR A 897 22.66 -29.15 26.70
C TYR A 897 21.92 -30.34 27.30
N GLN A 898 20.84 -30.03 28.02
CA GLN A 898 19.81 -31.00 28.37
C GLN A 898 18.56 -30.65 27.56
N LEU A 899 17.76 -31.65 27.20
CA LEU A 899 16.48 -31.38 26.57
C LEU A 899 15.49 -30.91 27.64
N PRO A 900 14.57 -29.97 27.32
CA PRO A 900 13.48 -29.60 28.21
C PRO A 900 12.67 -30.83 28.65
N GLU A 901 12.12 -30.81 29.86
CA GLU A 901 11.17 -31.86 30.32
C GLU A 901 9.88 -31.87 29.49
N TYR A 902 9.56 -30.73 28.86
CA TYR A 902 8.41 -30.58 27.98
C TYR A 902 8.52 -31.49 26.75
N LYS A 903 7.58 -32.42 26.60
CA LYS A 903 7.54 -33.33 25.45
C LYS A 903 7.02 -32.61 24.21
N ILE A 904 7.87 -32.52 23.18
CA ILE A 904 7.49 -31.92 21.90
C ILE A 904 6.73 -32.92 21.00
N PRO A 905 5.82 -32.44 20.13
CA PRO A 905 5.07 -33.29 19.19
C PRO A 905 5.97 -34.06 18.22
N ASP A 906 5.47 -35.18 17.69
CA ASP A 906 6.21 -35.94 16.68
C ASP A 906 6.32 -35.17 15.36
N GLY A 907 7.43 -35.38 14.63
CA GLY A 907 7.74 -34.63 13.40
C GLY A 907 8.25 -33.21 13.64
N THR A 908 8.53 -32.84 14.89
CA THR A 908 9.12 -31.53 15.26
C THR A 908 10.56 -31.69 15.76
N ASN A 909 11.34 -30.62 15.68
CA ASN A 909 12.66 -30.52 16.30
C ASN A 909 12.65 -29.41 17.35
N TYR A 910 13.43 -29.55 18.41
CA TYR A 910 13.68 -28.44 19.32
C TYR A 910 14.35 -27.30 18.56
N TYR A 911 13.90 -26.08 18.82
CA TYR A 911 14.37 -24.86 18.21
C TYR A 911 15.16 -24.06 19.24
N GLY A 912 16.35 -23.62 18.86
CA GLY A 912 17.22 -22.82 19.70
C GLY A 912 18.00 -21.78 18.92
N LYS A 913 18.71 -20.93 19.66
CA LYS A 913 19.61 -19.91 19.11
C LYS A 913 20.95 -19.98 19.84
N LEU A 914 22.02 -19.86 19.07
CA LEU A 914 23.37 -19.63 19.58
C LEU A 914 23.70 -18.16 19.40
N TYR A 915 24.34 -17.57 20.40
CA TYR A 915 24.67 -16.16 20.48
C TYR A 915 26.19 -16.01 20.60
N PHE A 916 26.73 -15.08 19.81
CA PHE A 916 28.14 -14.71 19.80
C PHE A 916 28.24 -13.25 20.23
N ASN A 917 28.69 -13.04 21.46
CA ASN A 917 28.68 -11.73 22.09
C ASN A 917 30.09 -11.14 22.14
N SER A 918 30.14 -9.81 22.13
CA SER A 918 31.36 -9.05 22.40
C SER A 918 31.93 -9.39 23.77
N LEU A 919 33.26 -9.42 23.89
CA LEU A 919 33.95 -9.70 25.16
C LEU A 919 33.82 -8.56 26.18
N ASN A 920 33.64 -7.33 25.71
CA ASN A 920 33.79 -6.14 26.57
C ASN A 920 32.47 -5.73 27.24
N ASP A 921 31.37 -5.79 26.50
CA ASP A 921 30.06 -5.29 26.90
C ASP A 921 28.94 -6.34 26.75
N GLU A 922 29.31 -7.57 26.39
CA GLU A 922 28.40 -8.72 26.24
C GLU A 922 27.23 -8.51 25.25
N LYS A 923 27.32 -7.51 24.35
CA LYS A 923 26.34 -7.29 23.29
C LYS A 923 26.38 -8.40 22.23
N GLU A 924 25.21 -8.82 21.76
CA GLU A 924 25.02 -9.81 20.68
C GLU A 924 25.59 -9.29 19.36
N ILE A 925 26.65 -9.93 18.84
CA ILE A 925 27.29 -9.57 17.57
C ILE A 925 26.81 -10.45 16.42
N ALA A 926 26.52 -11.72 16.70
CA ALA A 926 25.89 -12.64 15.76
C ALA A 926 25.00 -13.63 16.51
N LYS A 927 23.99 -14.14 15.80
CA LYS A 927 23.19 -15.28 16.25
C LYS A 927 23.03 -16.30 15.14
N LEU A 928 22.93 -17.57 15.53
CA LEU A 928 22.70 -18.68 14.61
C LEU A 928 21.49 -19.51 15.10
N PRO A 929 20.43 -19.65 14.29
CA PRO A 929 19.36 -20.59 14.61
C PRO A 929 19.90 -22.02 14.54
N ILE A 930 19.40 -22.87 15.42
CA ILE A 930 19.73 -24.30 15.43
C ILE A 930 18.50 -25.15 15.69
N LEU A 931 18.50 -26.33 15.06
CA LEU A 931 17.54 -27.38 15.31
C LEU A 931 18.23 -28.52 16.07
N ILE A 932 17.57 -29.02 17.10
CA ILE A 932 18.02 -30.13 17.93
C ILE A 932 16.99 -31.26 17.84
N LYS A 933 17.45 -32.46 17.51
CA LYS A 933 16.61 -33.65 17.39
C LYS A 933 16.08 -34.08 18.77
N LYS A 934 14.83 -34.51 18.79
CA LYS A 934 14.13 -35.10 19.94
C LYS A 934 14.90 -36.25 20.59
#